data_AF-A0A815FHJ4-F1
#
_entry.id   AF-A0A815FHJ4-F1
#
_cell.length_a   1.000
_cell.length_b   1.000
_cell.length_c   1.000
_cell.angle_alpha   90.00
_cell.angle_beta   90.00
_cell.angle_gamma   90.00
#
_symmetry.space_group_name_H-M   'P 1'
#
loop_
_entity.id
_entity.type
_entity.pdbx_description
1 polymer ?
#
loop_
_entity_poly.entity_id
_entity_poly.type
_entity_poly.pdbx_seq_one_letter_code
_entity_poly.pdbx_strand_id
1 'polypeptide(L)'
;MGCGVSNNNVVTTSTHVGSVATTPTTKMTAVNTSHITTISTTNTTKILIASHTSQQTISERLRQELLDQDLSCYLLNENIPQSLNARANVIQWCDIFIIVISRLYQRTSFCMEALHYAKDMRKPIISILAETNFRPYGALGAISASAILSIVLNSDTPFVHAISEITKSARSKVANKTNTVKVIDPSEMNDNDTISTLPQGSSTCVVLICTTDDGNSVGQLIYESLIATELSVVVENLSKPNATCSVAKCTVFVPILTSQLEQTPICRAAFEQARLLSKPIVPVIAIKKWRPEGWLGLIIAGRVFYRIVDRETAYKPFYDSNRIIDLRVAIETACQPVPSETEREEIEKNSLRKELDECKSKLSIWPPKRKSRVIDTMKARQPVRIQLPEPHADSYFDHTHHSITRITFRAPPPIVDQYGLPKRRPLDCMISYQWNKQDLVRQVYEDFHMRNVQIWFDIWGAMQGSTNDAMATGVECAKVILVFLSKEYIESINCQLEFRYGVQRGKAFVILRTESNILMEQWMLEAIEGFPQYDVYSYNVLEQSINGIPMIDVIVQAVRSLAQAQPPDPVDDCSAELFELRSLLDDARDALSIQTGVARYKTCTRCGQQFDDYSKDGCKKHSAYFLGGGGLLESQWVCCRQQTADSPGCIPCEHIDQPRVFVEDPQYGTSTWKPA
;
A
#
# COMPACT_ATOMS: atom_id res chain seq x y z
N MET A 1 -6.77 69.10 16.68
CA MET A 1 -7.10 70.44 17.21
C MET A 1 -8.15 70.23 18.29
N GLY A 2 -8.02 70.64 19.55
CA GLY A 2 -6.87 71.19 20.28
C GLY A 2 -7.34 71.74 21.65
N CYS A 3 -6.60 71.46 22.73
CA CYS A 3 -6.66 72.09 24.08
C CYS A 3 -8.01 72.05 24.86
N GLY A 4 -8.05 71.94 26.20
CA GLY A 4 -7.01 71.78 27.22
C GLY A 4 -7.44 72.38 28.58
N VAL A 5 -6.63 72.17 29.64
CA VAL A 5 -6.58 72.98 30.89
C VAL A 5 -7.81 72.87 31.83
N SER A 6 -7.77 72.83 33.18
CA SER A 6 -6.92 72.31 34.28
C SER A 6 -7.36 73.04 35.57
N ASN A 7 -7.33 72.39 36.75
CA ASN A 7 -7.07 72.96 38.11
C ASN A 7 -7.50 71.90 39.16
N ASN A 8 -6.71 71.43 40.14
CA ASN A 8 -5.83 71.99 41.17
C ASN A 8 -6.47 72.15 42.58
N ASN A 9 -5.85 71.45 43.55
CA ASN A 9 -5.44 71.90 44.90
C ASN A 9 -6.06 71.31 46.21
N VAL A 10 -5.12 70.84 47.07
CA VAL A 10 -5.01 70.99 48.56
C VAL A 10 -6.03 70.22 49.42
N VAL A 11 -5.73 69.30 50.38
CA VAL A 11 -4.63 69.01 51.36
C VAL A 11 -4.88 69.54 52.79
N THR A 12 -5.00 68.60 53.76
CA THR A 12 -4.89 68.73 55.25
C THR A 12 -4.55 67.34 55.84
N THR A 13 -3.39 67.07 56.46
CA THR A 13 -3.00 67.20 57.91
C THR A 13 -3.86 66.36 58.90
N SER A 14 -3.34 65.65 59.93
CA SER A 14 -1.97 65.47 60.49
C SER A 14 -1.86 64.37 61.60
N THR A 15 -0.63 63.95 61.93
CA THR A 15 -0.10 63.45 63.26
C THR A 15 -0.65 62.16 63.95
N HIS A 16 0.03 61.49 64.90
CA HIS A 16 1.35 60.82 65.07
C HIS A 16 1.51 60.35 66.55
N VAL A 17 2.17 59.19 66.80
CA VAL A 17 2.89 58.65 68.02
C VAL A 17 2.57 57.12 68.12
N GLY A 18 3.44 56.11 68.31
CA GLY A 18 4.90 55.98 68.53
C GLY A 18 5.23 55.23 69.85
N SER A 19 5.92 54.08 69.96
CA SER A 19 6.59 53.12 69.03
C SER A 19 6.42 51.66 69.55
N VAL A 20 7.08 50.57 69.09
CA VAL A 20 8.49 50.09 69.28
C VAL A 20 8.82 48.99 68.24
N ALA A 21 10.11 48.79 67.91
CA ALA A 21 10.64 47.88 66.87
C ALA A 21 10.43 46.36 67.16
N THR A 22 10.42 45.46 66.17
CA THR A 22 11.62 44.93 65.49
C THR A 22 11.41 44.48 64.01
N THR A 23 12.10 45.19 63.10
CA THR A 23 12.82 44.81 61.85
C THR A 23 12.42 43.60 60.95
N PRO A 24 12.64 43.67 59.61
CA PRO A 24 11.59 43.31 58.66
C PRO A 24 11.94 42.21 57.63
N THR A 25 10.90 41.61 57.05
CA THR A 25 10.95 40.85 55.78
C THR A 25 10.22 41.62 54.68
N THR A 26 10.97 42.04 53.66
CA THR A 26 10.50 42.96 52.61
C THR A 26 9.60 42.26 51.58
N LYS A 27 8.35 42.71 51.46
CA LYS A 27 7.49 42.41 50.30
C LYS A 27 7.78 43.42 49.18
N MET A 28 7.87 42.94 47.93
CA MET A 28 7.85 43.78 46.73
C MET A 28 6.65 43.42 45.86
N THR A 29 5.91 44.43 45.38
CA THR A 29 4.90 44.29 44.33
C THR A 29 4.77 45.57 43.52
N ALA A 30 5.07 45.47 42.21
CA ALA A 30 4.69 46.38 41.11
C ALA A 30 5.24 47.84 41.17
N VAL A 31 5.44 48.59 40.06
CA VAL A 31 4.85 48.54 38.71
C VAL A 31 5.89 48.89 37.61
N ASN A 32 5.78 48.21 36.46
CA ASN A 32 6.24 48.50 35.09
C ASN A 32 7.40 49.48 34.79
N THR A 33 8.36 48.98 34.00
CA THR A 33 8.74 49.59 32.72
C THR A 33 8.90 48.51 31.64
N SER A 34 8.54 48.86 30.40
CA SER A 34 8.49 47.98 29.24
C SER A 34 9.87 47.62 28.69
N HIS A 35 10.16 46.32 28.55
CA HIS A 35 11.10 45.83 27.54
C HIS A 35 10.34 45.09 26.46
N ILE A 36 10.35 45.67 25.25
CA ILE A 36 10.02 44.95 24.02
C ILE A 36 11.21 44.03 23.74
N THR A 37 11.14 42.80 24.24
CA THR A 37 12.12 41.77 23.90
C THR A 37 11.77 41.27 22.49
N THR A 38 12.52 41.74 21.49
CA THR A 38 12.49 41.15 20.14
C THR A 38 12.92 39.68 20.25
N ILE A 39 11.94 38.77 20.21
CA ILE A 39 12.19 37.32 20.14
C ILE A 39 12.86 37.05 18.80
N SER A 40 14.15 36.70 18.83
CA SER A 40 14.84 36.19 17.65
C SER A 40 14.28 34.80 17.33
N THR A 41 13.49 34.70 16.26
CA THR A 41 13.02 33.41 15.73
C THR A 41 14.18 32.64 15.10
N THR A 42 14.96 31.97 15.95
CA THR A 42 15.87 30.90 15.53
C THR A 42 15.06 29.83 14.80
N ASN A 43 15.29 29.69 13.49
CA ASN A 43 14.48 28.85 12.61
C ASN A 43 14.92 27.38 12.76
N THR A 44 14.51 26.75 13.86
CA THR A 44 14.81 25.37 14.24
C THR A 44 14.06 24.36 13.35
N THR A 45 14.72 23.26 12.97
CA THR A 45 14.10 22.21 12.13
C THR A 45 12.93 21.56 12.88
N LYS A 46 11.79 21.45 12.21
CA LYS A 46 10.54 20.94 12.78
C LYS A 46 10.39 19.45 12.54
N ILE A 47 10.23 18.69 13.61
CA ILE A 47 10.16 17.23 13.61
C ILE A 47 8.80 16.79 14.16
N LEU A 48 8.10 15.96 13.39
CA LEU A 48 6.92 15.24 13.86
C LEU A 48 7.28 13.78 14.06
N ILE A 49 7.09 13.27 15.28
CA ILE A 49 7.30 11.86 15.63
C ILE A 49 5.93 11.18 15.64
N ALA A 50 5.68 10.36 14.62
CA ALA A 50 4.48 9.55 14.49
C ALA A 50 4.71 8.14 15.07
N SER A 51 3.87 7.72 16.01
CA SER A 51 3.94 6.41 16.65
C SER A 51 2.56 5.92 17.10
N HIS A 52 2.46 4.65 17.51
CA HIS A 52 1.30 4.15 18.24
C HIS A 52 1.52 4.32 19.75
N THR A 53 0.48 4.51 20.58
CA THR A 53 0.67 4.70 22.04
C THR A 53 1.42 3.56 22.74
N SER A 54 1.39 2.33 22.22
CA SER A 54 2.21 1.22 22.72
C SER A 54 3.73 1.48 22.67
N GLN A 55 4.17 2.43 21.82
CA GLN A 55 5.56 2.86 21.68
C GLN A 55 5.81 4.27 22.27
N GLN A 56 4.93 4.72 23.19
CA GLN A 56 5.04 6.03 23.86
C GLN A 56 6.39 6.24 24.54
N THR A 57 6.94 5.24 25.25
CA THR A 57 8.23 5.34 25.94
C THR A 57 9.38 5.67 24.99
N ILE A 58 9.43 5.04 23.81
CA ILE A 58 10.43 5.33 22.78
C ILE A 58 10.21 6.74 22.21
N SER A 59 8.95 7.08 21.92
CA SER A 59 8.57 8.33 21.27
C SER A 59 8.84 9.56 22.14
N GLU A 60 8.53 9.47 23.43
CA GLU A 60 8.77 10.54 24.41
C GLU A 60 10.26 10.69 24.69
N ARG A 61 11.01 9.59 24.74
CA ARG A 61 12.48 9.64 24.84
C ARG A 61 13.13 10.27 23.60
N LEU A 62 12.68 9.90 22.40
CA LEU A 62 13.13 10.54 21.15
C LEU A 62 12.82 12.05 21.18
N ARG A 63 11.62 12.43 21.64
CA ARG A 63 11.21 13.85 21.76
C ARG A 63 12.13 14.63 22.70
N GLN A 64 12.42 14.10 23.88
CA GLN A 64 13.30 14.74 24.86
C GLN A 64 14.73 14.88 24.33
N GLU A 65 15.35 13.79 23.87
CA GLU A 65 16.73 13.82 23.38
C GLU A 65 16.91 14.66 22.10
N LEU A 66 15.85 14.88 21.28
CA LEU A 66 15.89 15.80 20.13
C LEU A 66 15.63 17.26 20.52
N LEU A 67 14.78 17.54 21.53
CA LEU A 67 14.60 18.88 22.08
C LEU A 67 15.93 19.40 22.67
N ASP A 68 16.69 18.53 23.35
CA ASP A 68 18.03 18.82 23.87
C ASP A 68 19.07 19.11 22.76
N GLN A 69 18.73 18.94 21.48
CA GLN A 69 19.55 19.28 20.32
C GLN A 69 19.10 20.57 19.60
N ASP A 70 18.27 21.40 20.24
CA ASP A 70 17.66 22.60 19.64
C ASP A 70 16.76 22.30 18.42
N LEU A 71 16.02 21.18 18.44
CA LEU A 71 15.08 20.78 17.39
C LEU A 71 13.63 20.90 17.89
N SER A 72 12.72 21.44 17.08
CA SER A 72 11.32 21.58 17.47
C SER A 72 10.58 20.26 17.26
N CYS A 73 10.17 19.58 18.33
CA CYS A 73 9.57 18.24 18.25
C CYS A 73 8.12 18.18 18.76
N TYR A 74 7.24 17.57 17.97
CA TYR A 74 5.84 17.28 18.33
C TYR A 74 5.52 15.78 18.14
N LEU A 75 4.56 15.25 18.91
CA LEU A 75 4.12 13.84 18.81
C LEU A 75 2.79 13.74 18.07
N LEU A 76 2.67 12.74 17.20
CA LEU A 76 1.40 12.30 16.64
C LEU A 76 1.22 10.82 16.95
N ASN A 77 0.05 10.46 17.45
CA ASN A 77 -0.39 9.07 17.60
C ASN A 77 -1.85 8.93 17.19
N GLU A 78 -2.47 7.79 17.46
CA GLU A 78 -3.87 7.55 17.11
C GLU A 78 -4.86 8.43 17.89
N ASN A 79 -4.48 8.90 19.08
CA ASN A 79 -5.32 9.71 19.97
C ASN A 79 -5.02 11.22 19.91
N ILE A 80 -3.82 11.63 19.48
CA ILE A 80 -3.36 13.03 19.52
C ILE A 80 -2.68 13.41 18.19
N PRO A 81 -3.01 14.57 17.58
CA PRO A 81 -4.22 15.35 17.84
C PRO A 81 -5.47 14.64 17.29
N GLN A 82 -6.66 14.92 17.84
CA GLN A 82 -7.89 14.18 17.51
C GLN A 82 -8.53 14.59 16.17
N SER A 83 -8.74 15.90 15.97
CA SER A 83 -9.48 16.45 14.84
C SER A 83 -8.70 16.32 13.52
N LEU A 84 -9.43 16.17 12.41
CA LEU A 84 -8.84 16.05 11.07
C LEU A 84 -8.01 17.29 10.69
N ASN A 85 -8.51 18.46 11.10
CA ASN A 85 -7.85 19.75 10.89
C ASN A 85 -6.51 19.81 11.61
N ALA A 86 -6.48 19.42 12.89
CA ALA A 86 -5.27 19.45 13.69
C ALA A 86 -4.22 18.46 13.18
N ARG A 87 -4.62 17.22 12.83
CA ARG A 87 -3.72 16.20 12.26
C ARG A 87 -3.09 16.68 10.94
N ALA A 88 -3.90 17.31 10.07
CA ALA A 88 -3.39 17.85 8.82
C ALA A 88 -2.40 19.01 9.05
N ASN A 89 -2.70 19.92 9.99
CA ASN A 89 -1.84 21.05 10.32
C ASN A 89 -0.46 20.59 10.84
N VAL A 90 -0.40 19.65 11.80
CA VAL A 90 0.90 19.21 12.36
C VAL A 90 1.77 18.48 11.34
N ILE A 91 1.16 17.73 10.40
CA ILE A 91 1.89 17.09 9.28
C ILE A 91 2.35 18.14 8.26
N GLN A 92 1.55 19.18 8.00
CA GLN A 92 1.98 20.31 7.16
C GLN A 92 3.11 21.13 7.81
N TRP A 93 3.13 21.25 9.15
CA TRP A 93 4.10 22.00 9.94
C TRP A 93 5.50 21.40 9.95
N CYS A 94 5.66 20.07 9.95
CA CYS A 94 6.99 19.46 10.10
C CYS A 94 7.86 19.56 8.84
N ASP A 95 9.16 19.73 9.02
CA ASP A 95 10.17 19.60 7.96
C ASP A 95 10.57 18.13 7.77
N ILE A 96 10.49 17.32 8.84
CA ILE A 96 10.80 15.88 8.85
C ILE A 96 9.71 15.11 9.60
N PHE A 97 9.32 13.98 9.02
CA PHE A 97 8.37 13.03 9.59
C PHE A 97 9.12 11.77 10.05
N ILE A 98 9.25 11.58 11.36
CA ILE A 98 9.82 10.36 11.94
C ILE A 98 8.68 9.37 12.18
N ILE A 99 8.79 8.14 11.68
CA ILE A 99 7.85 7.06 11.96
C ILE A 99 8.49 5.98 12.84
N VAL A 100 7.86 5.69 13.98
CA VAL A 100 8.22 4.58 14.87
C VAL A 100 7.41 3.35 14.45
N ILE A 101 8.03 2.48 13.64
CA ILE A 101 7.44 1.28 13.08
C ILE A 101 7.20 0.26 14.18
N SER A 102 5.95 -0.21 14.26
CA SER A 102 5.46 -1.28 15.13
C SER A 102 4.27 -1.97 14.46
N ARG A 103 3.96 -3.20 14.87
CA ARG A 103 2.77 -3.93 14.39
C ARG A 103 1.50 -3.12 14.64
N LEU A 104 1.36 -2.51 15.82
CA LEU A 104 0.17 -1.73 16.17
C LEU A 104 0.06 -0.40 15.42
N TYR A 105 1.17 0.21 15.00
CA TYR A 105 1.12 1.36 14.08
C TYR A 105 0.46 0.96 12.76
N GLN A 106 0.88 -0.19 12.18
CA GLN A 106 0.38 -0.60 10.88
C GLN A 106 -1.13 -0.91 10.87
N ARG A 107 -1.63 -1.45 11.98
CA ARG A 107 -3.04 -1.86 12.12
C ARG A 107 -3.98 -0.71 12.50
N THR A 108 -3.43 0.44 12.89
CA THR A 108 -4.23 1.58 13.33
C THR A 108 -4.46 2.56 12.21
N SER A 109 -5.71 2.67 11.75
CA SER A 109 -6.11 3.51 10.62
C SER A 109 -5.61 4.95 10.73
N PHE A 110 -5.74 5.58 11.90
CA PHE A 110 -5.31 6.97 12.13
C PHE A 110 -3.79 7.19 12.01
N CYS A 111 -2.99 6.14 12.23
CA CYS A 111 -1.53 6.16 12.05
C CYS A 111 -1.16 6.01 10.56
N MET A 112 -1.86 5.11 9.85
CA MET A 112 -1.69 4.93 8.40
C MET A 112 -2.17 6.14 7.58
N GLU A 113 -3.29 6.77 7.97
CA GLU A 113 -3.76 8.06 7.42
C GLU A 113 -2.66 9.13 7.47
N ALA A 114 -1.99 9.27 8.62
CA ALA A 114 -0.92 10.25 8.79
C ALA A 114 0.30 9.92 7.91
N LEU A 115 0.68 8.64 7.78
CA LEU A 115 1.78 8.21 6.94
C LEU A 115 1.50 8.44 5.44
N HIS A 116 0.30 8.10 4.96
CA HIS A 116 -0.10 8.36 3.58
C HIS A 116 -0.09 9.86 3.29
N TYR A 117 -0.61 10.69 4.20
CA TYR A 117 -0.62 12.14 3.99
C TYR A 117 0.78 12.74 4.03
N ALA A 118 1.68 12.26 4.90
CA ALA A 118 3.09 12.66 4.91
C ALA A 118 3.79 12.32 3.58
N LYS A 119 3.56 11.12 3.02
CA LYS A 119 4.02 10.72 1.68
C LYS A 119 3.49 11.67 0.60
N ASP A 120 2.17 11.89 0.56
CA ASP A 120 1.53 12.67 -0.51
C ASP A 120 1.92 14.17 -0.44
N MET A 121 2.20 14.69 0.78
CA MET A 121 2.83 15.99 1.05
C MET A 121 4.35 16.02 0.80
N ARG A 122 4.95 14.90 0.34
CA ARG A 122 6.39 14.73 0.05
C ARG A 122 7.31 15.05 1.23
N LYS A 123 6.86 14.78 2.45
CA LYS A 123 7.67 14.99 3.66
C LYS A 123 8.86 14.03 3.67
N PRO A 124 10.08 14.49 4.01
CA PRO A 124 11.21 13.62 4.30
C PRO A 124 10.88 12.67 5.45
N ILE A 125 10.89 11.36 5.19
CA ILE A 125 10.55 10.33 6.18
C ILE A 125 11.83 9.70 6.76
N ILE A 126 11.93 9.64 8.09
CA ILE A 126 12.91 8.82 8.80
C ILE A 126 12.16 7.64 9.40
N SER A 127 12.64 6.42 9.17
CA SER A 127 12.01 5.20 9.68
C SER A 127 12.79 4.61 10.85
N ILE A 128 12.11 4.32 11.96
CA ILE A 128 12.71 3.73 13.16
C ILE A 128 11.96 2.43 13.45
N LEU A 129 12.61 1.28 13.27
CA LEU A 129 12.06 -0.02 13.65
C LEU A 129 12.24 -0.23 15.16
N ALA A 130 11.13 -0.22 15.89
CA ALA A 130 11.10 -0.44 17.34
C ALA A 130 10.91 -1.93 17.73
N GLU A 131 10.30 -2.73 16.84
CA GLU A 131 10.00 -4.14 17.08
C GLU A 131 10.89 -5.01 16.18
N THR A 132 11.91 -5.63 16.77
CA THR A 132 12.94 -6.41 16.06
C THR A 132 12.41 -7.68 15.38
N ASN A 133 11.28 -8.18 15.85
CA ASN A 133 10.56 -9.34 15.31
C ASN A 133 9.44 -8.95 14.32
N PHE A 134 9.24 -7.66 14.04
CA PHE A 134 8.23 -7.18 13.11
C PHE A 134 8.87 -6.71 11.81
N ARG A 135 8.29 -7.11 10.66
CA ARG A 135 8.68 -6.60 9.35
C ARG A 135 7.50 -5.86 8.73
N PRO A 136 7.62 -4.54 8.48
CA PRO A 136 6.52 -3.78 7.91
C PRO A 136 6.21 -4.24 6.48
N TYR A 137 4.92 -4.30 6.18
CA TYR A 137 4.39 -4.73 4.89
C TYR A 137 3.45 -3.67 4.30
N GLY A 138 2.91 -3.91 3.11
CA GLY A 138 1.98 -2.98 2.47
C GLY A 138 2.57 -1.57 2.34
N ALA A 139 1.74 -0.55 2.51
CA ALA A 139 2.17 0.83 2.44
C ALA A 139 3.18 1.21 3.54
N LEU A 140 3.10 0.63 4.74
CA LEU A 140 4.08 0.91 5.79
C LEU A 140 5.46 0.41 5.37
N GLY A 141 5.54 -0.80 4.82
CA GLY A 141 6.75 -1.37 4.26
C GLY A 141 7.31 -0.50 3.14
N ALA A 142 6.51 -0.25 2.10
CA ALA A 142 6.95 0.49 0.91
C ALA A 142 7.37 1.94 1.20
N ILE A 143 6.62 2.66 2.03
CA ILE A 143 6.95 4.05 2.40
C ILE A 143 8.21 4.09 3.28
N SER A 144 8.37 3.16 4.21
CA SER A 144 9.58 3.06 5.04
C SER A 144 10.82 2.65 4.23
N ALA A 145 10.66 1.83 3.18
CA ALA A 145 11.74 1.50 2.23
C ALA A 145 12.31 2.74 1.52
N SER A 146 11.47 3.76 1.36
CA SER A 146 11.83 5.02 0.72
C SER A 146 12.24 6.13 1.69
N ALA A 147 12.39 5.80 2.98
CA ALA A 147 12.92 6.73 3.98
C ALA A 147 14.29 7.29 3.56
N ILE A 148 14.60 8.48 4.08
CA ILE A 148 15.89 9.16 3.89
C ILE A 148 16.94 8.66 4.90
N LEU A 149 16.50 7.97 5.95
CA LEU A 149 17.29 7.34 6.99
C LEU A 149 16.44 6.23 7.60
N SER A 150 17.02 5.04 7.78
CA SER A 150 16.36 3.90 8.42
C SER A 150 17.22 3.40 9.58
N ILE A 151 16.62 3.29 10.75
CA ILE A 151 17.28 2.91 12.01
C ILE A 151 16.55 1.69 12.58
N VAL A 152 17.31 0.73 13.10
CA VAL A 152 16.76 -0.39 13.89
C VAL A 152 17.19 -0.18 15.34
N LEU A 153 16.23 -0.13 16.27
CA LEU A 153 16.53 -0.07 17.69
C LEU A 153 16.71 -1.50 18.23
N ASN A 154 17.97 -1.84 18.53
CA ASN A 154 18.36 -3.12 19.10
C ASN A 154 19.51 -2.92 20.12
N SER A 155 20.03 -4.01 20.69
CA SER A 155 21.20 -3.96 21.61
C SER A 155 22.44 -3.31 20.99
N ASP A 156 22.58 -3.45 19.67
CA ASP A 156 23.83 -3.17 18.95
C ASP A 156 23.86 -1.74 18.41
N THR A 157 22.71 -1.05 18.41
CA THR A 157 22.55 0.35 17.98
C THR A 157 22.11 1.20 19.19
N PRO A 158 23.06 1.77 19.96
CA PRO A 158 22.72 2.62 21.09
C PRO A 158 21.81 3.79 20.68
N PHE A 159 20.83 4.11 21.52
CA PHE A 159 19.87 5.19 21.26
C PHE A 159 20.55 6.54 20.94
N VAL A 160 21.70 6.81 21.58
CA VAL A 160 22.55 7.98 21.31
C VAL A 160 23.04 8.03 19.85
N HIS A 161 23.37 6.89 19.24
CA HIS A 161 23.75 6.81 17.83
C HIS A 161 22.56 7.13 16.91
N ALA A 162 21.37 6.64 17.26
CA ALA A 162 20.15 6.98 16.52
C ALA A 162 19.87 8.50 16.55
N ILE A 163 19.96 9.13 17.73
CA ILE A 163 19.81 10.59 17.86
C ILE A 163 20.87 11.36 17.08
N SER A 164 22.14 10.90 17.10
CA SER A 164 23.22 11.50 16.32
C SER A 164 22.92 11.51 14.81
N GLU A 165 22.53 10.37 14.23
CA GLU A 165 22.23 10.27 12.80
C GLU A 165 20.93 11.03 12.42
N ILE A 166 19.90 11.02 13.28
CA ILE A 166 18.69 11.85 13.09
C ILE A 166 19.06 13.34 13.08
N THR A 167 19.85 13.79 14.05
CA THR A 167 20.27 15.20 14.20
C THR A 167 21.11 15.65 13.01
N LYS A 168 22.07 14.83 12.56
CA LYS A 168 22.88 15.06 11.36
C LYS A 168 22.02 15.14 10.09
N SER A 169 21.06 14.23 9.93
CA SER A 169 20.09 14.27 8.83
C SER A 169 19.24 15.55 8.86
N ALA A 170 18.71 15.92 10.03
CA ALA A 170 17.92 17.13 10.24
C ALA A 170 18.68 18.43 9.94
N ARG A 171 19.94 18.53 10.36
CA ARG A 171 20.79 19.70 10.08
C ARG A 171 21.27 19.76 8.63
N SER A 172 21.40 18.62 7.95
CA SER A 172 21.80 18.57 6.52
C SER A 172 20.73 19.12 5.57
N LYS A 173 19.45 19.05 5.96
CA LYS A 173 18.31 19.53 5.17
C LYS A 173 17.91 20.95 5.57
N VAL A 174 18.74 21.93 5.17
CA VAL A 174 18.36 23.35 5.22
C VAL A 174 17.08 23.55 4.40
N ALA A 175 16.08 24.18 5.00
CA ALA A 175 14.70 24.19 4.51
C ALA A 175 14.54 24.76 3.09
N ASN A 176 14.12 23.90 2.16
CA ASN A 176 13.46 24.35 0.94
C ASN A 176 12.10 24.96 1.34
N LYS A 177 11.93 26.27 1.16
CA LYS A 177 10.65 26.96 1.41
C LYS A 177 9.53 26.31 0.60
N THR A 178 8.69 25.52 1.26
CA THR A 178 7.34 25.23 0.76
C THR A 178 6.49 26.49 0.89
N ASN A 179 5.74 26.83 -0.17
CA ASN A 179 4.85 27.99 -0.14
C ASN A 179 3.79 27.80 0.95
N THR A 180 3.61 28.85 1.76
CA THR A 180 2.84 28.77 3.00
C THR A 180 1.33 28.79 2.75
N VAL A 181 0.69 27.64 2.96
CA VAL A 181 -0.61 27.61 3.63
C VAL A 181 -0.45 28.25 5.03
N LYS A 182 -1.51 28.79 5.63
CA LYS A 182 -1.48 29.26 7.02
C LYS A 182 -1.37 28.08 7.99
N VAL A 183 -0.15 27.57 8.16
CA VAL A 183 0.16 26.48 9.09
C VAL A 183 0.43 27.08 10.46
N ILE A 184 -0.34 26.64 11.46
CA ILE A 184 -0.26 27.10 12.86
C ILE A 184 0.82 26.27 13.58
N ASP A 185 1.54 26.84 14.53
CA ASP A 185 2.46 26.05 15.35
C ASP A 185 1.69 25.11 16.30
N PRO A 186 2.08 23.84 16.50
CA PRO A 186 1.40 22.93 17.41
C PRO A 186 1.25 23.44 18.85
N SER A 187 2.11 24.37 19.30
CA SER A 187 2.00 25.04 20.61
C SER A 187 0.95 26.15 20.67
N GLU A 188 0.53 26.70 19.52
CA GLU A 188 -0.51 27.73 19.37
C GLU A 188 -1.88 27.13 18.99
N MET A 189 -1.95 25.82 18.76
CA MET A 189 -3.20 25.12 18.47
C MET A 189 -4.04 25.00 19.74
N ASN A 190 -5.30 25.42 19.68
CA ASN A 190 -6.26 25.10 20.73
C ASN A 190 -6.51 23.59 20.74
N ASP A 191 -6.20 22.92 21.85
CA ASP A 191 -6.66 21.55 22.14
C ASP A 191 -8.21 21.44 22.08
N ASN A 192 -8.89 22.58 22.18
CA ASN A 192 -10.33 22.76 22.00
C ASN A 192 -10.80 22.97 20.53
N ASP A 193 -10.01 22.64 19.50
CA ASP A 193 -10.55 22.39 18.14
C ASP A 193 -11.30 21.03 18.15
N THR A 194 -12.34 20.98 18.98
CA THR A 194 -13.11 19.78 19.33
C THR A 194 -13.80 19.22 18.10
N ILE A 195 -13.98 17.88 18.08
CA ILE A 195 -14.74 17.19 17.04
C ILE A 195 -16.10 17.89 16.88
N SER A 196 -16.31 18.50 15.72
CA SER A 196 -17.47 19.36 15.50
C SER A 196 -18.78 18.55 15.59
N THR A 197 -19.74 19.03 16.37
CA THR A 197 -21.02 18.32 16.57
C THR A 197 -21.85 18.30 15.29
N LEU A 198 -21.95 17.12 14.66
CA LEU A 198 -22.71 16.93 13.43
C LEU A 198 -24.23 16.79 13.75
N PRO A 199 -25.11 17.63 13.20
CA PRO A 199 -26.56 17.44 13.31
C PRO A 199 -26.96 16.12 12.67
N GLN A 200 -27.56 15.21 13.45
CA GLN A 200 -27.79 13.83 13.00
C GLN A 200 -29.02 13.70 12.09
N GLY A 201 -28.86 13.05 10.95
CA GLY A 201 -29.93 12.69 10.02
C GLY A 201 -30.84 11.56 10.54
N SER A 202 -32.08 11.54 10.06
CA SER A 202 -33.05 10.50 10.39
C SER A 202 -32.89 9.25 9.53
N SER A 203 -32.55 9.41 8.25
CA SER A 203 -32.46 8.38 7.21
C SER A 203 -31.50 7.23 7.56
N THR A 204 -31.92 6.00 7.29
CA THR A 204 -31.05 4.81 7.27
C THR A 204 -30.93 4.37 5.81
N CYS A 205 -29.71 4.12 5.33
CA CYS A 205 -29.45 3.78 3.93
C CYS A 205 -28.22 2.87 3.81
N VAL A 206 -28.06 2.19 2.68
CA VAL A 206 -26.82 1.45 2.40
C VAL A 206 -25.74 2.41 1.93
N VAL A 207 -26.07 3.29 0.98
CA VAL A 207 -25.14 4.26 0.39
C VAL A 207 -25.61 5.68 0.69
N LEU A 208 -24.78 6.47 1.36
CA LEU A 208 -24.99 7.90 1.54
C LEU A 208 -24.09 8.70 0.60
N ILE A 209 -24.70 9.38 -0.38
CA ILE A 209 -24.02 10.35 -1.24
C ILE A 209 -24.09 11.72 -0.54
N CYS A 210 -22.93 12.24 -0.16
CA CYS A 210 -22.81 13.55 0.50
C CYS A 210 -22.30 14.58 -0.51
N THR A 211 -22.98 15.70 -0.65
CA THR A 211 -22.65 16.72 -1.66
C THR A 211 -22.84 18.16 -1.16
N THR A 212 -22.39 19.12 -1.96
CA THR A 212 -22.65 20.55 -1.82
C THR A 212 -23.24 21.09 -3.13
N ASP A 213 -23.69 22.34 -3.17
CA ASP A 213 -24.38 22.92 -4.32
C ASP A 213 -23.54 22.84 -5.61
N ASP A 214 -22.23 23.04 -5.51
CA ASP A 214 -21.26 22.89 -6.61
C ASP A 214 -20.99 21.44 -7.05
N GLY A 215 -21.35 20.44 -6.24
CA GLY A 215 -21.21 19.00 -6.52
C GLY A 215 -22.53 18.29 -6.83
N ASN A 216 -23.67 18.96 -6.64
CA ASN A 216 -25.00 18.32 -6.59
C ASN A 216 -25.38 17.61 -7.90
N SER A 217 -24.96 18.14 -9.05
CA SER A 217 -25.17 17.51 -10.36
C SER A 217 -24.45 16.17 -10.53
N VAL A 218 -23.22 16.07 -10.00
CA VAL A 218 -22.43 14.83 -9.99
C VAL A 218 -23.00 13.83 -8.98
N GLY A 219 -23.44 14.31 -7.80
CA GLY A 219 -24.15 13.48 -6.82
C GLY A 219 -25.42 12.83 -7.39
N GLN A 220 -26.23 13.62 -8.10
CA GLN A 220 -27.44 13.15 -8.77
C GLN A 220 -27.13 12.15 -9.91
N LEU A 221 -26.10 12.40 -10.71
CA LEU A 221 -25.65 11.47 -11.76
C LEU A 221 -25.26 10.09 -11.20
N ILE A 222 -24.60 10.06 -10.03
CA ILE A 222 -24.20 8.82 -9.36
C ILE A 222 -25.41 8.12 -8.75
N TYR A 223 -26.32 8.88 -8.13
CA TYR A 223 -27.60 8.36 -7.63
C TYR A 223 -28.39 7.63 -8.72
N GLU A 224 -28.57 8.25 -9.89
CA GLU A 224 -29.20 7.63 -11.07
C GLU A 224 -28.53 6.30 -11.49
N SER A 225 -27.20 6.22 -11.40
CA SER A 225 -26.44 5.01 -11.77
C SER A 225 -26.55 3.85 -10.77
N LEU A 226 -26.92 4.15 -9.51
CA LEU A 226 -26.97 3.20 -8.39
C LEU A 226 -28.40 2.74 -8.04
N ILE A 227 -29.44 3.53 -8.31
CA ILE A 227 -30.84 3.06 -8.15
C ILE A 227 -31.08 1.77 -8.97
N ALA A 228 -30.39 1.62 -10.10
CA ALA A 228 -30.43 0.43 -10.95
C ALA A 228 -29.86 -0.86 -10.31
N THR A 229 -29.28 -0.78 -9.10
CA THR A 229 -28.56 -1.88 -8.42
C THR A 229 -29.28 -2.43 -7.18
N GLU A 230 -30.57 -2.11 -6.99
CA GLU A 230 -31.39 -2.45 -5.81
C GLU A 230 -30.89 -1.89 -4.46
N LEU A 231 -29.77 -1.14 -4.44
CA LEU A 231 -29.22 -0.52 -3.25
C LEU A 231 -30.11 0.63 -2.73
N SER A 232 -30.25 0.72 -1.40
CA SER A 232 -30.84 1.89 -0.75
C SER A 232 -29.82 3.04 -0.76
N VAL A 233 -30.04 4.02 -1.63
CA VAL A 233 -29.20 5.22 -1.79
C VAL A 233 -29.93 6.47 -1.32
N VAL A 234 -29.26 7.32 -0.55
CA VAL A 234 -29.74 8.65 -0.13
C VAL A 234 -28.72 9.70 -0.56
N VAL A 235 -29.21 10.86 -1.03
CA VAL A 235 -28.38 12.03 -1.36
C VAL A 235 -28.65 13.13 -0.33
N GLU A 236 -27.62 13.63 0.35
CA GLU A 236 -27.71 14.75 1.29
C GLU A 236 -26.81 15.90 0.84
N ASN A 237 -27.40 17.09 0.68
CA ASN A 237 -26.67 18.33 0.38
C ASN A 237 -26.42 19.11 1.68
N LEU A 238 -25.14 19.27 2.04
CA LEU A 238 -24.70 19.84 3.31
C LEU A 238 -24.26 21.32 3.22
N SER A 239 -24.61 22.03 2.15
CA SER A 239 -24.21 23.43 1.92
C SER A 239 -24.78 24.43 2.94
N LYS A 240 -25.82 24.04 3.69
CA LYS A 240 -26.50 24.90 4.68
C LYS A 240 -25.95 24.64 6.09
N PRO A 241 -25.67 25.68 6.92
CA PRO A 241 -25.13 25.54 8.28
C PRO A 241 -25.96 24.75 9.30
N ASN A 242 -27.19 24.35 8.96
CA ASN A 242 -28.06 23.52 9.80
C ASN A 242 -28.44 22.19 9.10
N ALA A 243 -27.71 21.79 8.05
CA ALA A 243 -27.96 20.54 7.35
C ALA A 243 -27.70 19.34 8.28
N THR A 244 -28.63 18.39 8.29
CA THR A 244 -28.46 17.11 8.99
C THR A 244 -27.73 16.12 8.10
N CYS A 245 -26.89 15.26 8.68
CA CYS A 245 -26.21 14.20 7.95
C CYS A 245 -26.44 12.82 8.58
N SER A 246 -26.81 11.84 7.77
CA SER A 246 -27.12 10.47 8.19
C SER A 246 -25.91 9.52 8.19
N VAL A 247 -24.68 10.03 8.14
CA VAL A 247 -23.45 9.23 8.02
C VAL A 247 -23.26 8.17 9.12
N ALA A 248 -23.79 8.39 10.32
CA ALA A 248 -23.82 7.37 11.36
C ALA A 248 -24.59 6.10 10.95
N LYS A 249 -25.66 6.27 10.17
CA LYS A 249 -26.65 5.25 9.78
C LYS A 249 -26.48 4.72 8.36
N CYS A 250 -25.44 5.15 7.63
CA CYS A 250 -25.11 4.58 6.33
C CYS A 250 -24.15 3.36 6.46
N THR A 251 -24.14 2.47 5.47
CA THR A 251 -23.08 1.45 5.36
C THR A 251 -21.84 2.07 4.71
N VAL A 252 -22.00 2.75 3.56
CA VAL A 252 -20.93 3.38 2.77
C VAL A 252 -21.15 4.88 2.65
N PHE A 253 -20.08 5.66 2.80
CA PHE A 253 -20.05 7.11 2.65
C PHE A 253 -19.40 7.49 1.31
N VAL A 254 -20.14 8.18 0.44
CA VAL A 254 -19.72 8.57 -0.91
C VAL A 254 -19.71 10.11 -1.02
N PRO A 255 -18.63 10.77 -0.59
CA PRO A 255 -18.53 12.23 -0.64
C PRO A 255 -18.13 12.73 -2.03
N ILE A 256 -18.88 13.70 -2.54
CA ILE A 256 -18.62 14.41 -3.79
C ILE A 256 -17.70 15.60 -3.50
N LEU A 257 -16.39 15.39 -3.69
CA LEU A 257 -15.33 16.31 -3.33
C LEU A 257 -15.28 17.52 -4.28
N THR A 258 -15.48 18.68 -3.68
CA THR A 258 -15.42 20.01 -4.29
C THR A 258 -14.74 21.01 -3.36
N SER A 259 -14.50 22.22 -3.84
CA SER A 259 -13.91 23.29 -3.02
C SER A 259 -14.94 23.86 -2.01
N GLN A 260 -16.24 23.86 -2.32
CA GLN A 260 -17.28 24.22 -1.34
C GLN A 260 -17.35 23.18 -0.20
N LEU A 261 -17.26 21.89 -0.52
CA LEU A 261 -17.23 20.82 0.49
C LEU A 261 -16.04 20.98 1.45
N GLU A 262 -14.85 21.23 0.93
CA GLU A 262 -13.62 21.42 1.71
C GLU A 262 -13.71 22.61 2.71
N GLN A 263 -14.43 23.66 2.33
CA GLN A 263 -14.64 24.86 3.13
C GLN A 263 -15.81 24.76 4.12
N THR A 264 -16.68 23.74 4.00
CA THR A 264 -17.93 23.64 4.76
C THR A 264 -17.74 22.88 6.09
N PRO A 265 -17.95 23.50 7.27
CA PRO A 265 -17.68 22.85 8.56
C PRO A 265 -18.50 21.58 8.84
N ILE A 266 -19.76 21.53 8.38
CA ILE A 266 -20.61 20.32 8.50
C ILE A 266 -20.03 19.17 7.69
N CYS A 267 -19.47 19.43 6.51
CA CYS A 267 -18.82 18.39 5.71
C CYS A 267 -17.63 17.82 6.47
N ARG A 268 -16.78 18.68 7.05
CA ARG A 268 -15.67 18.24 7.93
C ARG A 268 -16.17 17.36 9.08
N ALA A 269 -17.24 17.78 9.77
CA ALA A 269 -17.86 17.01 10.86
C ALA A 269 -18.40 15.64 10.39
N ALA A 270 -18.97 15.56 9.19
CA ALA A 270 -19.43 14.30 8.60
C ALA A 270 -18.27 13.35 8.29
N PHE A 271 -17.15 13.86 7.79
CA PHE A 271 -15.91 13.08 7.62
C PHE A 271 -15.31 12.64 8.95
N GLU A 272 -15.32 13.48 9.99
CA GLU A 272 -14.87 13.09 11.33
C GLU A 272 -15.74 11.95 11.90
N GLN A 273 -17.06 12.03 11.78
CA GLN A 273 -17.95 10.96 12.23
C GLN A 273 -17.78 9.68 11.38
N ALA A 274 -17.62 9.79 10.06
CA ALA A 274 -17.33 8.66 9.18
C ALA A 274 -16.04 7.94 9.58
N ARG A 275 -14.97 8.72 9.84
CA ARG A 275 -13.65 8.26 10.28
C ARG A 275 -13.71 7.56 11.63
N LEU A 276 -14.37 8.15 12.63
CA LEU A 276 -14.49 7.57 13.98
C LEU A 276 -15.32 6.28 14.00
N LEU A 277 -16.32 6.17 13.12
CA LEU A 277 -17.13 4.96 12.95
C LEU A 277 -16.54 3.97 11.94
N SER A 278 -15.31 4.19 11.46
CA SER A 278 -14.62 3.36 10.46
C SER A 278 -15.47 3.07 9.20
N LYS A 279 -16.32 4.02 8.78
CA LYS A 279 -17.15 3.88 7.59
C LYS A 279 -16.26 3.78 6.34
N PRO A 280 -16.53 2.84 5.41
CA PRO A 280 -15.96 2.88 4.07
C PRO A 280 -16.25 4.22 3.39
N ILE A 281 -15.19 4.95 3.03
CA ILE A 281 -15.28 6.23 2.30
C ILE A 281 -14.84 5.99 0.85
N VAL A 282 -15.74 6.24 -0.11
CA VAL A 282 -15.48 6.15 -1.55
C VAL A 282 -15.51 7.56 -2.16
N PRO A 283 -14.37 8.27 -2.20
CA PRO A 283 -14.31 9.67 -2.62
C PRO A 283 -14.48 9.86 -4.13
N VAL A 284 -15.31 10.84 -4.52
CA VAL A 284 -15.50 11.23 -5.92
C VAL A 284 -15.06 12.67 -6.13
N ILE A 285 -14.10 12.95 -7.02
CA ILE A 285 -13.67 14.32 -7.31
C ILE A 285 -14.49 14.90 -8.47
N ALA A 286 -15.33 15.90 -8.16
CA ALA A 286 -16.23 16.55 -9.11
C ALA A 286 -15.61 17.76 -9.87
N ILE A 287 -14.42 18.22 -9.48
CA ILE A 287 -13.76 19.38 -10.10
C ILE A 287 -12.58 18.96 -10.99
N LYS A 288 -12.51 19.54 -12.20
CA LYS A 288 -11.41 19.34 -13.16
C LYS A 288 -10.14 20.05 -12.68
N LYS A 289 -8.99 19.36 -12.70
CA LYS A 289 -7.66 19.86 -12.27
C LYS A 289 -7.52 20.32 -10.81
N TRP A 290 -8.54 20.15 -9.97
CA TRP A 290 -8.45 20.40 -8.52
C TRP A 290 -7.99 19.15 -7.75
N ARG A 291 -7.39 19.37 -6.57
CA ARG A 291 -7.01 18.39 -5.56
C ARG A 291 -7.36 18.98 -4.19
N PRO A 292 -7.84 18.18 -3.23
CA PRO A 292 -8.07 18.64 -1.86
C PRO A 292 -6.74 18.78 -1.11
N GLU A 293 -6.73 19.67 -0.13
CA GLU A 293 -5.61 19.99 0.74
C GLU A 293 -6.03 19.86 2.22
N GLY A 294 -5.11 20.15 3.14
CA GLY A 294 -5.40 20.21 4.57
C GLY A 294 -6.12 18.96 5.12
N TRP A 295 -7.22 19.19 5.83
CA TRP A 295 -8.00 18.12 6.47
C TRP A 295 -8.60 17.12 5.46
N LEU A 296 -8.99 17.61 4.28
CA LEU A 296 -9.62 16.78 3.25
C LEU A 296 -8.56 15.98 2.47
N GLY A 297 -7.41 16.59 2.21
CA GLY A 297 -6.23 15.92 1.68
C GLY A 297 -5.76 14.76 2.58
N LEU A 298 -5.78 14.95 3.91
CA LEU A 298 -5.41 13.91 4.88
C LEU A 298 -6.35 12.70 4.83
N ILE A 299 -7.66 12.90 4.90
CA ILE A 299 -8.61 11.78 5.01
C ILE A 299 -8.76 10.95 3.72
N ILE A 300 -8.40 11.54 2.57
CA ILE A 300 -8.33 10.81 1.29
C ILE A 300 -6.94 10.25 0.95
N ALA A 301 -5.91 10.57 1.73
CA ALA A 301 -4.54 10.18 1.41
C ALA A 301 -4.43 8.65 1.27
N GLY A 302 -3.74 8.20 0.22
CA GLY A 302 -3.65 6.79 -0.14
C GLY A 302 -4.93 6.12 -0.71
N ARG A 303 -6.14 6.65 -0.50
CA ARG A 303 -7.39 6.05 -0.99
C ARG A 303 -7.52 6.14 -2.52
N VAL A 304 -8.13 5.13 -3.15
CA VAL A 304 -8.62 5.25 -4.53
C VAL A 304 -9.75 6.29 -4.59
N PHE A 305 -9.69 7.21 -5.57
CA PHE A 305 -10.71 8.23 -5.81
C PHE A 305 -11.17 8.26 -7.27
N TYR A 306 -12.45 8.52 -7.49
CA TYR A 306 -13.07 8.52 -8.82
C TYR A 306 -13.29 9.94 -9.30
N ARG A 307 -12.61 10.37 -10.37
CA ARG A 307 -12.78 11.74 -10.89
C ARG A 307 -13.86 11.78 -11.97
N ILE A 308 -15.06 12.18 -11.59
CA ILE A 308 -16.24 12.31 -12.44
C ILE A 308 -16.72 13.76 -12.38
N VAL A 309 -16.59 14.51 -13.46
CA VAL A 309 -16.90 15.95 -13.49
C VAL A 309 -18.22 16.27 -14.21
N ASP A 310 -18.66 15.38 -15.10
CA ASP A 310 -19.87 15.50 -15.90
C ASP A 310 -20.29 14.11 -16.45
N ARG A 311 -21.44 14.05 -17.14
CA ARG A 311 -21.97 12.82 -17.73
C ARG A 311 -21.08 12.26 -18.85
N GLU A 312 -20.42 13.12 -19.62
CA GLU A 312 -19.54 12.68 -20.71
C GLU A 312 -18.32 11.92 -20.15
N THR A 313 -17.63 12.51 -19.17
CA THR A 313 -16.47 11.92 -18.50
C THR A 313 -16.81 10.72 -17.62
N ALA A 314 -18.03 10.65 -17.07
CA ALA A 314 -18.52 9.50 -16.31
C ALA A 314 -18.62 8.24 -17.18
N TYR A 315 -19.24 8.38 -18.37
CA TYR A 315 -19.57 7.27 -19.26
C TYR A 315 -18.55 7.06 -20.39
N LYS A 316 -17.61 7.98 -20.60
CA LYS A 316 -16.54 7.85 -21.60
C LYS A 316 -15.83 6.49 -21.44
N PRO A 317 -15.88 5.62 -22.45
CA PRO A 317 -15.23 4.32 -22.38
C PRO A 317 -13.73 4.45 -22.18
N PHE A 318 -13.20 3.58 -21.32
CA PHE A 318 -11.77 3.40 -21.06
C PHE A 318 -11.53 1.89 -20.90
N TYR A 319 -10.91 1.30 -21.93
CA TYR A 319 -10.68 -0.14 -22.06
C TYR A 319 -11.95 -1.01 -21.89
N ASP A 320 -12.17 -1.61 -20.71
CA ASP A 320 -13.30 -2.47 -20.33
C ASP A 320 -14.55 -1.67 -19.98
N SER A 321 -14.32 -0.48 -19.44
CA SER A 321 -15.15 0.10 -18.41
C SER A 321 -15.36 1.59 -18.69
N ASN A 322 -15.95 2.26 -17.71
CA ASN A 322 -15.94 3.70 -17.59
C ASN A 322 -15.99 4.05 -16.10
N ARG A 323 -15.78 5.33 -15.80
CA ARG A 323 -15.58 5.79 -14.41
C ARG A 323 -16.78 5.52 -13.52
N ILE A 324 -17.99 5.47 -14.08
CA ILE A 324 -19.21 5.18 -13.34
C ILE A 324 -19.41 3.67 -13.09
N ILE A 325 -18.97 2.78 -13.99
CA ILE A 325 -18.90 1.33 -13.73
C ILE A 325 -17.88 1.05 -12.62
N ASP A 326 -16.66 1.60 -12.72
CA ASP A 326 -15.60 1.36 -11.72
C ASP A 326 -16.01 1.88 -10.33
N LEU A 327 -16.65 3.06 -10.26
CA LEU A 327 -17.19 3.63 -9.04
C LEU A 327 -18.28 2.74 -8.43
N ARG A 328 -19.21 2.24 -9.25
CA ARG A 328 -20.27 1.32 -8.78
C ARG A 328 -19.69 0.05 -8.18
N VAL A 329 -18.76 -0.61 -8.87
CA VAL A 329 -18.10 -1.82 -8.35
C VAL A 329 -17.40 -1.55 -7.03
N ALA A 330 -16.76 -0.39 -6.87
CA ALA A 330 -16.13 0.00 -5.60
C ALA A 330 -17.13 0.29 -4.48
N ILE A 331 -18.30 0.87 -4.79
CA ILE A 331 -19.39 1.07 -3.81
C ILE A 331 -19.98 -0.28 -3.40
N GLU A 332 -20.32 -1.15 -4.34
CA GLU A 332 -20.85 -2.50 -4.09
C GLU A 332 -19.88 -3.36 -3.26
N THR A 333 -18.57 -3.24 -3.54
CA THR A 333 -17.48 -3.84 -2.77
C THR A 333 -17.44 -3.28 -1.35
N ALA A 334 -17.51 -1.95 -1.19
CA ALA A 334 -17.52 -1.27 0.10
C ALA A 334 -18.79 -1.57 0.94
N CYS A 335 -19.89 -1.98 0.32
CA CYS A 335 -21.11 -2.39 1.02
C CYS A 335 -20.99 -3.77 1.70
N GLN A 336 -19.98 -4.58 1.38
CA GLN A 336 -19.80 -5.90 1.97
C GLN A 336 -19.33 -5.79 3.43
N PRO A 337 -19.85 -6.62 4.36
CA PRO A 337 -19.49 -6.55 5.77
C PRO A 337 -18.02 -6.93 5.97
N VAL A 338 -17.24 -6.01 6.54
CA VAL A 338 -15.79 -6.17 6.75
C VAL A 338 -15.53 -6.85 8.10
N PRO A 339 -15.04 -8.12 8.15
CA PRO A 339 -14.55 -8.66 9.40
C PRO A 339 -13.29 -7.89 9.82
N SER A 340 -13.17 -7.58 11.11
CA SER A 340 -11.97 -6.95 11.68
C SER A 340 -10.74 -7.85 11.51
N GLU A 341 -9.56 -7.25 11.57
CA GLU A 341 -8.30 -8.00 11.44
C GLU A 341 -8.16 -9.09 12.52
N THR A 342 -8.65 -8.83 13.74
CA THR A 342 -8.70 -9.80 14.83
C THR A 342 -9.64 -10.96 14.52
N GLU A 343 -10.84 -10.71 14.00
CA GLU A 343 -11.78 -11.76 13.60
C GLU A 343 -11.20 -12.61 12.46
N ARG A 344 -10.46 -12.01 11.52
CA ARG A 344 -9.75 -12.73 10.45
C ARG A 344 -8.64 -13.61 10.98
N GLU A 345 -7.80 -13.09 11.89
CA GLU A 345 -6.77 -13.91 12.54
C GLU A 345 -7.41 -15.11 13.25
N GLU A 346 -8.50 -14.93 14.00
CA GLU A 346 -9.19 -16.05 14.65
C GLU A 346 -9.83 -17.03 13.66
N ILE A 347 -10.42 -16.55 12.55
CA ILE A 347 -10.91 -17.43 11.47
C ILE A 347 -9.76 -18.28 10.90
N GLU A 348 -8.59 -17.69 10.63
CA GLU A 348 -7.43 -18.43 10.12
C GLU A 348 -6.85 -19.40 11.16
N LYS A 349 -6.66 -18.96 12.41
CA LYS A 349 -6.22 -19.82 13.51
C LYS A 349 -7.14 -21.03 13.67
N ASN A 350 -8.45 -20.83 13.56
CA ASN A 350 -9.43 -21.93 13.67
C ASN A 350 -9.38 -22.88 12.47
N SER A 351 -9.12 -22.40 11.25
CA SER A 351 -8.83 -23.26 10.09
C SER A 351 -7.57 -24.10 10.31
N LEU A 352 -6.48 -23.46 10.73
CA LEU A 352 -5.20 -24.12 10.97
C LEU A 352 -5.27 -25.13 12.13
N ARG A 353 -5.99 -24.81 13.21
CA ARG A 353 -6.27 -25.74 14.32
C ARG A 353 -7.03 -26.99 13.82
N LYS A 354 -8.01 -26.82 12.93
CA LYS A 354 -8.73 -27.95 12.31
C LYS A 354 -7.79 -28.80 11.44
N GLU A 355 -6.98 -28.19 10.57
CA GLU A 355 -5.99 -28.89 9.75
C GLU A 355 -4.93 -29.62 10.61
N LEU A 356 -4.54 -29.04 11.74
CA LEU A 356 -3.66 -29.64 12.75
C LEU A 356 -4.28 -30.86 13.40
N ASP A 357 -5.55 -30.79 13.82
CA ASP A 357 -6.26 -31.93 14.41
C ASP A 357 -6.45 -33.07 13.40
N GLU A 358 -6.71 -32.76 12.13
CA GLU A 358 -6.72 -33.75 11.04
C GLU A 358 -5.35 -34.43 10.86
N CYS A 359 -4.24 -33.69 10.91
CA CYS A 359 -2.89 -34.27 10.84
C CYS A 359 -2.58 -35.12 12.09
N LYS A 360 -2.89 -34.60 13.27
CA LYS A 360 -2.71 -35.25 14.58
C LYS A 360 -3.47 -36.56 14.67
N SER A 361 -4.66 -36.65 14.09
CA SER A 361 -5.44 -37.91 14.05
C SER A 361 -4.79 -39.03 13.22
N LYS A 362 -3.89 -38.68 12.31
CA LYS A 362 -3.19 -39.61 11.39
C LYS A 362 -1.75 -39.89 11.84
N LEU A 363 -1.21 -39.10 12.76
CA LEU A 363 0.15 -39.20 13.28
C LEU A 363 0.25 -40.20 14.43
N SER A 364 1.30 -41.03 14.42
CA SER A 364 1.64 -41.96 15.49
C SER A 364 2.43 -41.31 16.63
N ILE A 365 3.06 -40.16 16.37
CA ILE A 365 3.85 -39.38 17.34
C ILE A 365 3.40 -37.91 17.27
N TRP A 366 3.00 -37.37 18.42
CA TRP A 366 2.58 -35.97 18.58
C TRP A 366 3.18 -35.36 19.86
N PRO A 367 3.67 -34.09 19.83
CA PRO A 367 3.84 -33.24 18.65
C PRO A 367 4.96 -33.77 17.72
N PRO A 368 4.95 -33.38 16.43
CA PRO A 368 6.04 -33.67 15.51
C PRO A 368 7.36 -33.04 15.99
N LYS A 369 8.49 -33.61 15.56
CA LYS A 369 9.83 -33.05 15.85
C LYS A 369 9.96 -31.67 15.18
N ARG A 370 9.90 -30.60 15.99
CA ARG A 370 10.02 -29.22 15.49
C ARG A 370 11.32 -29.03 14.70
N LYS A 371 11.20 -28.53 13.46
CA LYS A 371 12.34 -28.03 12.68
C LYS A 371 12.69 -26.62 13.14
N SER A 372 13.98 -26.26 13.15
CA SER A 372 14.39 -24.87 13.38
C SER A 372 14.04 -24.04 12.15
N ARG A 373 12.88 -23.39 12.15
CA ARG A 373 12.47 -22.37 11.17
C ARG A 373 12.73 -20.96 11.70
N VAL A 374 13.84 -20.75 12.42
CA VAL A 374 14.27 -19.41 12.83
C VAL A 374 14.74 -18.66 11.59
N ILE A 375 13.81 -17.94 10.95
CA ILE A 375 14.10 -17.00 9.89
C ILE A 375 14.78 -15.80 10.56
N ASP A 376 15.97 -15.47 10.10
CA ASP A 376 16.70 -14.27 10.50
C ASP A 376 16.02 -13.04 9.86
N THR A 377 14.90 -12.59 10.46
CA THR A 377 14.04 -11.50 9.95
C THR A 377 14.78 -10.17 9.78
N MET A 378 15.95 -10.04 10.41
CA MET A 378 16.87 -8.91 10.34
C MET A 378 17.72 -8.87 9.05
N LYS A 379 18.01 -10.02 8.43
CA LYS A 379 18.88 -10.04 7.25
C LYS A 379 18.12 -9.63 5.99
N ALA A 380 18.57 -8.54 5.39
CA ALA A 380 18.13 -8.11 4.07
C ALA A 380 18.31 -9.26 3.06
N ARG A 381 17.20 -9.70 2.44
CA ARG A 381 17.23 -10.75 1.43
C ARG A 381 17.93 -10.20 0.18
N GLN A 382 19.02 -10.82 -0.23
CA GLN A 382 19.59 -10.57 -1.55
C GLN A 382 18.82 -11.41 -2.58
N PRO A 383 18.46 -10.85 -3.75
CA PRO A 383 17.80 -11.61 -4.80
C PRO A 383 18.75 -12.67 -5.36
N VAL A 384 18.21 -13.83 -5.73
CA VAL A 384 18.98 -14.90 -6.37
C VAL A 384 19.26 -14.47 -7.81
N ARG A 385 20.54 -14.20 -8.11
CA ARG A 385 21.02 -13.97 -9.47
C ARG A 385 21.32 -15.31 -10.13
N ILE A 386 20.89 -15.47 -11.38
CA ILE A 386 21.15 -16.65 -12.22
C ILE A 386 21.69 -16.20 -13.57
N GLN A 387 22.50 -17.04 -14.19
CA GLN A 387 22.78 -16.92 -15.61
C GLN A 387 21.56 -17.42 -16.38
N LEU A 388 21.00 -16.58 -17.25
CA LEU A 388 19.93 -17.00 -18.15
C LEU A 388 20.51 -17.83 -19.30
N PRO A 389 19.78 -18.85 -19.81
CA PRO A 389 20.18 -19.55 -21.02
C PRO A 389 20.18 -18.57 -22.20
N GLU A 390 21.17 -18.68 -23.09
CA GLU A 390 21.18 -17.87 -24.31
C GLU A 390 20.00 -18.27 -25.20
N PRO A 391 19.28 -17.31 -25.81
CA PRO A 391 18.26 -17.63 -26.79
C PRO A 391 18.92 -18.23 -28.04
N HIS A 392 18.51 -19.45 -28.40
CA HIS A 392 18.89 -20.10 -29.65
C HIS A 392 17.69 -20.84 -30.22
N ALA A 393 17.37 -20.57 -31.49
CA ALA A 393 16.28 -21.21 -32.20
C ALA A 393 16.78 -22.32 -33.14
N ASP A 394 16.56 -23.59 -32.76
CA ASP A 394 16.77 -24.74 -33.66
C ASP A 394 15.63 -24.90 -34.70
N SER A 395 14.60 -24.05 -34.62
CA SER A 395 13.36 -24.11 -35.40
C SER A 395 12.80 -22.71 -35.69
N TYR A 396 12.03 -22.55 -36.77
CA TYR A 396 11.39 -21.27 -37.10
C TYR A 396 10.32 -20.89 -36.07
N PHE A 397 10.43 -19.68 -35.52
CA PHE A 397 9.39 -19.07 -34.67
C PHE A 397 8.59 -18.05 -35.45
N ASP A 398 7.27 -18.26 -35.52
CA ASP A 398 6.33 -17.26 -36.01
C ASP A 398 5.83 -16.40 -34.84
N HIS A 399 5.96 -15.07 -34.91
CA HIS A 399 5.38 -14.19 -33.89
C HIS A 399 3.90 -13.99 -34.17
N THR A 400 3.06 -14.26 -33.17
CA THR A 400 1.64 -13.95 -33.23
C THR A 400 1.33 -12.96 -32.10
N HIS A 401 0.97 -11.73 -32.47
CA HIS A 401 0.47 -10.73 -31.52
C HIS A 401 -0.93 -11.15 -31.06
N HIS A 402 -1.11 -11.34 -29.76
CA HIS A 402 -2.42 -11.67 -29.21
C HIS A 402 -3.13 -10.40 -28.72
N SER A 403 -4.32 -10.12 -29.26
CA SER A 403 -5.25 -9.15 -28.69
C SER A 403 -6.42 -9.87 -28.04
N ILE A 404 -6.65 -9.63 -26.75
CA ILE A 404 -7.70 -10.35 -26.00
C ILE A 404 -9.04 -9.62 -26.14
N THR A 405 -10.00 -10.22 -26.85
CA THR A 405 -11.37 -9.69 -26.96
C THR A 405 -12.27 -10.22 -25.84
N ARG A 406 -13.05 -9.32 -25.21
CA ARG A 406 -13.58 -9.51 -23.84
C ARG A 406 -14.72 -10.50 -23.62
N ILE A 407 -15.14 -11.29 -24.61
CA ILE A 407 -16.19 -12.30 -24.38
C ILE A 407 -15.67 -13.43 -23.46
N THR A 408 -14.35 -13.63 -23.36
CA THR A 408 -13.72 -14.71 -22.58
C THR A 408 -12.67 -14.26 -21.57
N PHE A 409 -12.29 -12.98 -21.51
CA PHE A 409 -11.25 -12.51 -20.60
C PHE A 409 -11.69 -12.57 -19.13
N ARG A 410 -10.93 -13.29 -18.31
CA ARG A 410 -11.02 -13.21 -16.85
C ARG A 410 -9.89 -12.32 -16.34
N ALA A 411 -10.26 -11.20 -15.73
CA ALA A 411 -9.30 -10.33 -15.05
C ALA A 411 -8.45 -11.13 -14.04
N PRO A 412 -7.17 -10.79 -13.85
CA PRO A 412 -6.32 -11.45 -12.88
C PRO A 412 -6.94 -11.33 -11.48
N PRO A 413 -6.97 -12.40 -10.69
CA PRO A 413 -7.77 -12.43 -9.47
C PRO A 413 -7.13 -11.51 -8.42
N PRO A 414 -7.92 -10.68 -7.70
CA PRO A 414 -7.41 -9.53 -6.96
C PRO A 414 -6.39 -9.95 -5.87
N ILE A 415 -5.28 -9.24 -5.79
CA ILE A 415 -4.20 -9.53 -4.83
C ILE A 415 -4.44 -8.88 -3.47
N VAL A 416 -5.38 -7.95 -3.39
CA VAL A 416 -6.05 -7.60 -2.15
C VAL A 416 -7.36 -8.39 -2.08
N ASP A 417 -7.89 -8.59 -0.88
CA ASP A 417 -9.29 -9.01 -0.77
C ASP A 417 -10.24 -7.83 -1.03
N GLN A 418 -11.55 -8.10 -0.97
CA GLN A 418 -12.62 -7.12 -1.20
C GLN A 418 -12.65 -5.96 -0.17
N TYR A 419 -11.68 -5.92 0.74
CA TYR A 419 -11.52 -4.91 1.78
C TYR A 419 -10.19 -4.17 1.69
N GLY A 420 -9.38 -4.43 0.65
CA GLY A 420 -8.08 -3.80 0.44
C GLY A 420 -6.94 -4.39 1.29
N LEU A 421 -7.15 -5.52 1.99
CA LEU A 421 -6.08 -6.16 2.77
C LEU A 421 -5.27 -7.16 1.91
N PRO A 422 -3.94 -7.30 2.15
CA PRO A 422 -3.06 -8.12 1.31
C PRO A 422 -3.45 -9.61 1.25
N LYS A 423 -3.89 -10.08 0.09
CA LYS A 423 -4.14 -11.49 -0.19
C LYS A 423 -2.92 -12.12 -0.85
N ARG A 424 -1.99 -12.57 0.00
CA ARG A 424 -0.74 -13.28 -0.34
C ARG A 424 -0.99 -14.38 -1.39
N ARG A 425 -0.67 -14.08 -2.65
CA ARG A 425 -0.78 -14.97 -3.81
C ARG A 425 0.58 -15.00 -4.53
N PRO A 426 1.14 -16.17 -4.86
CA PRO A 426 2.36 -16.20 -5.65
C PRO A 426 2.07 -15.66 -7.06
N LEU A 427 2.87 -14.71 -7.51
CA LEU A 427 2.90 -14.21 -8.89
C LEU A 427 4.29 -14.42 -9.47
N ASP A 428 4.36 -14.74 -10.76
CA ASP A 428 5.64 -14.79 -11.49
C ASP A 428 6.25 -13.38 -11.51
N CYS A 429 5.47 -12.38 -11.93
CA CYS A 429 5.88 -10.98 -11.88
C CYS A 429 4.78 -9.96 -11.56
N MET A 430 5.23 -8.79 -11.10
CA MET A 430 4.47 -7.55 -11.11
C MET A 430 5.04 -6.65 -12.21
N ILE A 431 4.17 -5.95 -12.94
CA ILE A 431 4.60 -4.86 -13.83
C ILE A 431 4.63 -3.54 -13.04
N SER A 432 5.77 -2.87 -13.05
CA SER A 432 5.92 -1.49 -12.55
C SER A 432 6.28 -0.57 -13.72
N TYR A 433 5.52 0.51 -13.88
CA TYR A 433 5.61 1.39 -15.04
C TYR A 433 5.05 2.79 -14.73
N GLN A 434 5.29 3.77 -15.61
CA GLN A 434 4.67 5.09 -15.51
C GLN A 434 3.34 5.13 -16.29
N TRP A 435 2.32 5.78 -15.73
CA TRP A 435 0.94 5.85 -16.23
C TRP A 435 0.83 6.32 -17.70
N ASN A 436 1.80 7.05 -18.25
CA ASN A 436 1.79 7.43 -19.68
C ASN A 436 2.10 6.27 -20.65
N LYS A 437 2.53 5.09 -20.19
CA LYS A 437 2.86 3.90 -21.01
C LYS A 437 1.80 2.80 -21.00
N GLN A 438 0.57 3.07 -20.53
CA GLN A 438 -0.50 2.08 -20.35
C GLN A 438 -0.76 1.19 -21.57
N ASP A 439 -0.78 1.74 -22.78
CA ASP A 439 -1.11 0.95 -23.98
C ASP A 439 -0.04 -0.08 -24.33
N LEU A 440 1.25 0.24 -24.15
CA LEU A 440 2.36 -0.70 -24.34
C LEU A 440 2.33 -1.80 -23.26
N VAL A 441 2.12 -1.41 -22.00
CA VAL A 441 2.05 -2.34 -20.87
C VAL A 441 0.88 -3.31 -21.03
N ARG A 442 -0.27 -2.83 -21.51
CA ARG A 442 -1.43 -3.66 -21.83
C ARG A 442 -1.11 -4.71 -22.89
N GLN A 443 -0.49 -4.31 -24.00
CA GLN A 443 -0.11 -5.24 -25.07
C GLN A 443 0.87 -6.32 -24.59
N VAL A 444 1.86 -5.93 -23.76
CA VAL A 444 2.78 -6.88 -23.13
C VAL A 444 2.04 -7.83 -22.18
N TYR A 445 1.13 -7.31 -21.34
CA TYR A 445 0.32 -8.14 -20.45
C TYR A 445 -0.52 -9.16 -21.24
N GLU A 446 -1.20 -8.74 -22.33
CA GLU A 446 -2.04 -9.63 -23.15
C GLU A 446 -1.23 -10.82 -23.68
N ASP A 447 -0.02 -10.56 -24.17
CA ASP A 447 0.89 -11.59 -24.68
C ASP A 447 1.44 -12.53 -23.59
N PHE A 448 1.80 -12.00 -22.43
CA PHE A 448 2.25 -12.81 -21.28
C PHE A 448 1.10 -13.63 -20.67
N HIS A 449 -0.12 -13.08 -20.65
CA HIS A 449 -1.32 -13.77 -20.18
C HIS A 449 -1.64 -14.97 -21.08
N MET A 450 -1.63 -14.79 -22.41
CA MET A 450 -1.78 -15.87 -23.38
C MET A 450 -0.68 -16.93 -23.29
N ARG A 451 0.49 -16.57 -22.75
CA ARG A 451 1.58 -17.50 -22.47
C ARG A 451 1.48 -18.20 -21.11
N ASN A 452 0.48 -17.91 -20.28
CA ASN A 452 0.32 -18.35 -18.88
C ASN A 452 1.44 -17.88 -17.93
N VAL A 453 1.73 -16.58 -17.91
CA VAL A 453 2.49 -15.95 -16.81
C VAL A 453 1.50 -15.37 -15.79
N GLN A 454 1.72 -15.63 -14.49
CA GLN A 454 0.91 -15.04 -13.43
C GLN A 454 1.38 -13.61 -13.17
N ILE A 455 0.62 -12.63 -13.66
CA ILE A 455 0.97 -11.20 -13.63
C ILE A 455 -0.04 -10.38 -12.86
N TRP A 456 0.48 -9.38 -12.15
CA TRP A 456 -0.32 -8.28 -11.62
C TRP A 456 0.20 -6.91 -12.06
N PHE A 457 -0.73 -5.98 -12.30
CA PHE A 457 -0.48 -4.56 -12.57
C PHE A 457 -1.76 -3.75 -12.27
N ASP A 458 -1.63 -2.43 -12.15
CA ASP A 458 -2.67 -1.51 -11.67
C ASP A 458 -4.01 -1.53 -12.46
N ILE A 459 -4.01 -1.58 -13.79
CA ILE A 459 -5.23 -1.41 -14.61
C ILE A 459 -6.21 -2.58 -14.40
N TRP A 460 -5.72 -3.82 -14.48
CA TRP A 460 -6.56 -5.02 -14.41
C TRP A 460 -6.40 -5.82 -13.12
N GLY A 461 -5.45 -5.45 -12.27
CA GLY A 461 -5.20 -6.06 -10.97
C GLY A 461 -6.23 -5.74 -9.88
N ALA A 462 -7.32 -5.04 -10.23
CA ALA A 462 -8.40 -4.61 -9.35
C ALA A 462 -7.89 -3.87 -8.10
N MET A 463 -7.34 -2.67 -8.29
CA MET A 463 -6.96 -1.79 -7.18
C MET A 463 -8.18 -1.47 -6.30
N GLN A 464 -8.16 -1.98 -5.06
CA GLN A 464 -9.19 -1.75 -4.05
C GLN A 464 -8.55 -1.25 -2.75
N GLY A 465 -9.28 -0.40 -2.02
CA GLY A 465 -8.80 0.18 -0.75
C GLY A 465 -7.71 1.25 -0.94
N SER A 466 -6.55 1.01 -0.33
CA SER A 466 -5.39 1.91 -0.41
C SER A 466 -4.52 1.56 -1.62
N THR A 467 -4.27 2.57 -2.46
CA THR A 467 -3.38 2.47 -3.63
C THR A 467 -1.98 2.00 -3.26
N ASN A 468 -1.41 2.56 -2.19
CA ASN A 468 -0.06 2.22 -1.74
C ASN A 468 0.00 0.76 -1.21
N ASP A 469 -1.05 0.29 -0.53
CA ASP A 469 -1.12 -1.09 -0.02
C ASP A 469 -1.32 -2.10 -1.16
N ALA A 470 -2.15 -1.76 -2.16
CA ALA A 470 -2.32 -2.60 -3.35
C ALA A 470 -1.00 -2.76 -4.14
N MET A 471 -0.29 -1.65 -4.45
CA MET A 471 0.99 -1.72 -5.16
C MET A 471 2.07 -2.47 -4.35
N ALA A 472 2.17 -2.21 -3.04
CA ALA A 472 3.10 -2.91 -2.17
C ALA A 472 2.77 -4.41 -2.04
N THR A 473 1.49 -4.76 -1.98
CA THR A 473 1.03 -6.16 -2.05
C THR A 473 1.46 -6.81 -3.36
N GLY A 474 1.43 -6.08 -4.47
CA GLY A 474 1.92 -6.53 -5.77
C GLY A 474 3.39 -6.91 -5.73
N VAL A 475 4.22 -6.01 -5.19
CA VAL A 475 5.67 -6.24 -5.00
C VAL A 475 5.91 -7.48 -4.12
N GLU A 476 5.19 -7.61 -3.02
CA GLU A 476 5.34 -8.72 -2.07
C GLU A 476 4.91 -10.07 -2.66
N CYS A 477 3.83 -10.08 -3.44
CA CYS A 477 3.27 -11.27 -4.11
C CYS A 477 4.11 -11.73 -5.31
N ALA A 478 4.75 -10.79 -6.02
CA ALA A 478 5.62 -11.07 -7.16
C ALA A 478 6.97 -11.65 -6.75
N LYS A 479 7.50 -12.57 -7.56
CA LYS A 479 8.90 -13.01 -7.47
C LYS A 479 9.84 -12.11 -8.27
N VAL A 480 9.35 -11.55 -9.39
CA VAL A 480 10.09 -10.68 -10.29
C VAL A 480 9.36 -9.34 -10.48
N ILE A 481 10.07 -8.23 -10.55
CA ILE A 481 9.52 -6.92 -10.94
C ILE A 481 9.94 -6.63 -12.39
N LEU A 482 8.95 -6.55 -13.29
CA LEU A 482 9.13 -6.15 -14.68
C LEU A 482 8.99 -4.63 -14.77
N VAL A 483 10.12 -3.93 -14.95
CA VAL A 483 10.20 -2.47 -14.89
C VAL A 483 10.19 -1.88 -16.31
N PHE A 484 9.16 -1.10 -16.64
CA PHE A 484 9.15 -0.29 -17.86
C PHE A 484 9.83 1.05 -17.57
N LEU A 485 11.14 1.07 -17.77
CA LEU A 485 12.00 2.20 -17.41
C LEU A 485 11.84 3.34 -18.42
N SER A 486 11.65 4.55 -17.90
CA SER A 486 11.76 5.83 -18.60
C SER A 486 12.22 6.90 -17.62
N LYS A 487 12.56 8.09 -18.12
CA LYS A 487 12.82 9.27 -17.29
C LYS A 487 11.64 9.59 -16.37
N GLU A 488 10.40 9.55 -16.88
CA GLU A 488 9.23 9.84 -16.03
C GLU A 488 8.92 8.71 -15.03
N TYR A 489 9.40 7.48 -15.27
CA TYR A 489 9.41 6.43 -14.24
C TYR A 489 10.38 6.79 -13.11
N ILE A 490 11.61 7.20 -13.45
CA ILE A 490 12.63 7.60 -12.47
C ILE A 490 12.19 8.84 -11.67
N GLU A 491 11.52 9.81 -12.31
CA GLU A 491 10.97 11.01 -11.65
C GLU A 491 9.68 10.75 -10.84
N SER A 492 9.07 9.58 -10.97
CA SER A 492 7.79 9.24 -10.31
C SER A 492 8.00 8.67 -8.91
N ILE A 493 7.51 9.38 -7.89
CA ILE A 493 7.58 8.97 -6.48
C ILE A 493 6.95 7.59 -6.25
N ASN A 494 5.85 7.25 -6.93
CA ASN A 494 5.21 5.94 -6.78
C ASN A 494 6.08 4.81 -7.38
N CYS A 495 6.65 5.04 -8.56
CA CYS A 495 7.55 4.09 -9.21
C CYS A 495 8.85 3.91 -8.40
N GLN A 496 9.42 5.00 -7.85
CA GLN A 496 10.53 4.95 -6.91
C GLN A 496 10.19 4.13 -5.65
N LEU A 497 9.00 4.30 -5.08
CA LEU A 497 8.52 3.54 -3.92
C LEU A 497 8.46 2.04 -4.22
N GLU A 498 7.84 1.65 -5.33
CA GLU A 498 7.75 0.25 -5.78
C GLU A 498 9.13 -0.35 -6.01
N PHE A 499 10.02 0.37 -6.70
CA PHE A 499 11.37 -0.08 -7.01
C PHE A 499 12.21 -0.25 -5.73
N ARG A 500 12.26 0.76 -4.86
CA ARG A 500 12.99 0.71 -3.57
C ARG A 500 12.43 -0.37 -2.66
N TYR A 501 11.11 -0.61 -2.69
CA TYR A 501 10.51 -1.69 -1.94
C TYR A 501 10.85 -3.07 -2.51
N GLY A 502 10.86 -3.22 -3.84
CA GLY A 502 11.34 -4.43 -4.52
C GLY A 502 12.78 -4.77 -4.14
N VAL A 503 13.67 -3.77 -4.10
CA VAL A 503 15.06 -3.93 -3.63
C VAL A 503 15.10 -4.37 -2.16
N GLN A 504 14.36 -3.70 -1.25
CA GLN A 504 14.32 -4.06 0.17
C GLN A 504 13.73 -5.46 0.43
N ARG A 505 12.77 -5.90 -0.38
CA ARG A 505 12.19 -7.25 -0.32
C ARG A 505 13.09 -8.32 -0.97
N GLY A 506 14.16 -7.93 -1.68
CA GLY A 506 15.08 -8.85 -2.35
C GLY A 506 14.48 -9.48 -3.59
N LYS A 507 13.74 -8.70 -4.40
CA LYS A 507 13.12 -9.17 -5.64
C LYS A 507 14.10 -9.17 -6.80
N ALA A 508 13.91 -10.08 -7.73
CA ALA A 508 14.62 -10.05 -9.01
C ALA A 508 13.99 -9.00 -9.94
N PHE A 509 14.79 -8.43 -10.84
CA PHE A 509 14.32 -7.44 -11.81
C PHE A 509 14.44 -7.94 -13.25
N VAL A 510 13.58 -7.41 -14.12
CA VAL A 510 13.74 -7.45 -15.58
C VAL A 510 13.45 -6.04 -16.09
N ILE A 511 14.40 -5.42 -16.77
CA ILE A 511 14.31 -4.00 -17.14
C ILE A 511 13.97 -3.86 -18.62
N LEU A 512 12.86 -3.21 -18.94
CA LEU A 512 12.48 -2.82 -20.30
C LEU A 512 12.68 -1.32 -20.46
N ARG A 513 13.76 -0.91 -21.14
CA ARG A 513 14.07 0.50 -21.41
C ARG A 513 13.16 1.02 -22.53
N THR A 514 12.24 1.90 -22.20
CA THR A 514 11.22 2.41 -23.14
C THR A 514 11.62 3.70 -23.86
N GLU A 515 12.85 4.16 -23.66
CA GLU A 515 13.49 5.30 -24.31
C GLU A 515 15.01 5.19 -24.20
N SER A 516 15.75 5.94 -25.03
CA SER A 516 17.21 5.91 -25.08
C SER A 516 17.84 6.93 -24.12
N ASN A 517 19.10 6.68 -23.71
CA ASN A 517 19.90 7.58 -22.87
C ASN A 517 19.29 7.90 -21.48
N ILE A 518 18.62 6.93 -20.87
CA ILE A 518 18.09 7.04 -19.51
C ILE A 518 19.25 7.19 -18.51
N LEU A 519 19.29 8.32 -17.79
CA LEU A 519 20.21 8.54 -16.68
C LEU A 519 19.60 7.98 -15.39
N MET A 520 20.26 7.00 -14.78
CA MET A 520 19.91 6.43 -13.48
C MET A 520 20.88 6.89 -12.40
N GLU A 521 20.40 6.96 -11.16
CA GLU A 521 21.26 7.15 -9.99
C GLU A 521 22.09 5.89 -9.72
N GLN A 522 23.29 6.07 -9.17
CA GLN A 522 24.27 4.99 -8.96
C GLN A 522 23.69 3.78 -8.18
N TRP A 523 22.90 4.02 -7.14
CA TRP A 523 22.26 2.96 -6.35
C TRP A 523 21.22 2.15 -7.15
N MET A 524 20.59 2.75 -8.18
CA MET A 524 19.69 2.02 -9.07
C MET A 524 20.48 1.10 -10.01
N LEU A 525 21.63 1.55 -10.50
CA LEU A 525 22.53 0.73 -11.33
C LEU A 525 23.03 -0.50 -10.56
N GLU A 526 23.45 -0.31 -9.31
CA GLU A 526 23.86 -1.39 -8.39
C GLU A 526 22.69 -2.35 -8.07
N ALA A 527 21.47 -1.82 -7.90
CA ALA A 527 20.29 -2.63 -7.66
C ALA A 527 19.88 -3.52 -8.87
N ILE A 528 20.06 -3.03 -10.09
CA ILE A 528 19.76 -3.80 -11.32
C ILE A 528 20.96 -4.59 -11.86
N GLU A 529 22.12 -4.54 -11.19
CA GLU A 529 23.33 -5.20 -11.66
C GLU A 529 23.15 -6.73 -11.71
N GLY A 530 23.49 -7.32 -12.87
CA GLY A 530 23.33 -8.75 -13.15
C GLY A 530 21.92 -9.18 -13.54
N PHE A 531 20.95 -8.26 -13.64
CA PHE A 531 19.61 -8.56 -14.16
C PHE A 531 19.49 -8.28 -15.66
N PRO A 532 18.63 -9.02 -16.39
CA PRO A 532 18.43 -8.84 -17.82
C PRO A 532 17.77 -7.49 -18.13
N GLN A 533 18.23 -6.85 -19.21
CA GLN A 533 17.73 -5.57 -19.66
C GLN A 533 17.56 -5.55 -21.18
N TYR A 534 16.43 -5.03 -21.65
CA TYR A 534 16.04 -5.02 -23.06
C TYR A 534 15.58 -3.61 -23.47
N ASP A 535 15.86 -3.20 -24.71
CA ASP A 535 15.35 -1.94 -25.27
C ASP A 535 14.00 -2.18 -25.95
N VAL A 536 12.93 -1.58 -25.43
CA VAL A 536 11.54 -1.79 -25.85
C VAL A 536 10.85 -0.44 -26.04
N TYR A 537 11.26 0.29 -27.07
CA TYR A 537 10.74 1.63 -27.39
C TYR A 537 9.28 1.63 -27.86
N SER A 538 8.83 0.52 -28.45
CA SER A 538 7.46 0.27 -28.88
C SER A 538 7.18 -1.23 -28.95
N TYR A 539 5.91 -1.61 -29.08
CA TYR A 539 5.52 -3.02 -29.14
C TYR A 539 6.17 -3.75 -30.34
N ASN A 540 6.30 -3.11 -31.50
CA ASN A 540 6.91 -3.67 -32.71
C ASN A 540 8.37 -4.15 -32.50
N VAL A 541 9.06 -3.69 -31.43
CA VAL A 541 10.41 -4.17 -31.09
C VAL A 541 10.35 -5.56 -30.45
N LEU A 542 9.26 -5.89 -29.75
CA LEU A 542 9.04 -7.20 -29.11
C LEU A 542 8.82 -8.34 -30.11
N GLU A 543 8.36 -7.99 -31.32
CA GLU A 543 8.20 -8.91 -32.45
C GLU A 543 9.54 -9.30 -33.08
N GLN A 544 10.58 -8.48 -32.88
CA GLN A 544 11.91 -8.70 -33.49
C GLN A 544 12.61 -9.91 -32.86
N SER A 545 13.28 -10.71 -33.68
CA SER A 545 13.96 -11.91 -33.23
C SER A 545 15.36 -11.63 -32.67
N ILE A 546 15.61 -12.11 -31.45
CA ILE A 546 16.95 -12.28 -30.89
C ILE A 546 17.34 -13.74 -31.15
N ASN A 547 18.38 -13.97 -31.97
CA ASN A 547 18.86 -15.32 -32.34
C ASN A 547 17.74 -16.27 -32.83
N GLY A 548 16.78 -15.74 -33.61
CA GLY A 548 15.64 -16.49 -34.15
C GLY A 548 14.45 -16.66 -33.20
N ILE A 549 14.51 -16.17 -31.96
CA ILE A 549 13.40 -16.19 -30.99
C ILE A 549 12.83 -14.76 -30.85
N PRO A 550 11.50 -14.52 -30.98
CA PRO A 550 10.92 -13.20 -30.75
C PRO A 550 11.26 -12.65 -29.36
N MET A 551 11.61 -11.37 -29.26
CA MET A 551 12.06 -10.74 -28.01
C MET A 551 11.03 -10.91 -26.88
N ILE A 552 9.72 -10.88 -27.17
CA ILE A 552 8.68 -11.15 -26.17
C ILE A 552 8.88 -12.52 -25.47
N ASP A 553 9.23 -13.56 -26.22
CA ASP A 553 9.39 -14.92 -25.71
C ASP A 553 10.69 -15.05 -24.89
N VAL A 554 11.73 -14.32 -25.28
CA VAL A 554 12.99 -14.19 -24.50
C VAL A 554 12.74 -13.51 -23.15
N ILE A 555 11.97 -12.41 -23.11
CA ILE A 555 11.63 -11.71 -21.86
C ILE A 555 10.74 -12.60 -20.97
N VAL A 556 9.75 -13.28 -21.54
CA VAL A 556 8.89 -14.23 -20.82
C VAL A 556 9.71 -15.35 -20.20
N GLN A 557 10.68 -15.91 -20.94
CA GLN A 557 11.58 -16.95 -20.42
C GLN A 557 12.47 -16.40 -19.29
N ALA A 558 13.02 -15.18 -19.44
CA ALA A 558 13.82 -14.53 -18.40
C ALA A 558 13.04 -14.34 -17.09
N VAL A 559 11.82 -13.80 -17.16
CA VAL A 559 10.92 -13.65 -15.99
C VAL A 559 10.69 -15.01 -15.31
N ARG A 560 10.44 -16.06 -16.08
CA ARG A 560 10.14 -17.40 -15.55
C ARG A 560 11.33 -18.07 -14.89
N SER A 561 12.51 -18.01 -15.51
CA SER A 561 13.74 -18.53 -14.91
C SER A 561 14.08 -17.79 -13.61
N LEU A 562 13.95 -16.46 -13.59
CA LEU A 562 14.16 -15.67 -12.37
C LEU A 562 13.12 -15.98 -11.28
N ALA A 563 11.84 -16.11 -11.63
CA ALA A 563 10.76 -16.46 -10.71
C ALA A 563 10.90 -17.88 -10.14
N GLN A 564 11.39 -18.83 -10.93
CA GLN A 564 11.67 -20.19 -10.44
C GLN A 564 12.87 -20.21 -9.48
N ALA A 565 13.87 -19.35 -9.69
CA ALA A 565 15.05 -19.24 -8.83
C ALA A 565 14.80 -18.45 -7.53
N GLN A 566 13.81 -17.54 -7.49
CA GLN A 566 13.51 -16.80 -6.26
C GLN A 566 12.80 -17.70 -5.22
N PRO A 567 13.34 -17.81 -3.99
CA PRO A 567 12.67 -18.51 -2.90
C PRO A 567 11.41 -17.75 -2.46
N PRO A 568 10.37 -18.45 -1.94
CA PRO A 568 9.10 -17.84 -1.58
C PRO A 568 9.27 -16.71 -0.55
N ASP A 569 8.47 -15.65 -0.64
CA ASP A 569 8.49 -14.59 0.38
C ASP A 569 8.01 -15.15 1.73
N PRO A 570 8.74 -14.92 2.83
CA PRO A 570 8.34 -15.39 4.14
C PRO A 570 7.07 -14.66 4.62
N VAL A 571 6.24 -15.38 5.38
CA VAL A 571 4.90 -14.91 5.78
C VAL A 571 5.00 -14.07 7.06
N ASP A 572 5.58 -12.87 6.89
CA ASP A 572 6.12 -12.05 7.98
C ASP A 572 5.11 -11.26 8.84
N ASP A 573 3.81 -11.27 8.51
CA ASP A 573 2.76 -10.68 9.37
C ASP A 573 1.75 -11.73 9.81
N CYS A 574 1.94 -12.19 11.04
CA CYS A 574 0.96 -12.93 11.80
C CYS A 574 1.28 -12.79 13.29
N SER A 575 0.29 -12.94 14.16
CA SER A 575 0.57 -13.08 15.59
C SER A 575 1.51 -14.28 15.84
N ALA A 576 2.33 -14.21 16.89
CA ALA A 576 3.25 -15.31 17.23
C ALA A 576 2.53 -16.66 17.37
N GLU A 577 1.28 -16.65 17.85
CA GLU A 577 0.40 -17.83 17.87
C GLU A 577 0.06 -18.35 16.46
N LEU A 578 -0.34 -17.46 15.54
CA LEU A 578 -0.68 -17.83 14.16
C LEU A 578 0.57 -18.31 13.39
N PHE A 579 1.74 -17.73 13.65
CA PHE A 579 3.03 -18.23 13.16
C PHE A 579 3.33 -19.65 13.69
N GLU A 580 3.20 -19.86 15.00
CA GLU A 580 3.43 -21.18 15.62
C GLU A 580 2.45 -22.24 15.14
N LEU A 581 1.17 -21.89 14.91
CA LEU A 581 0.18 -22.80 14.33
C LEU A 581 0.56 -23.22 12.90
N ARG A 582 0.96 -22.27 12.03
CA ARG A 582 1.46 -22.58 10.67
C ARG A 582 2.71 -23.45 10.72
N SER A 583 3.71 -23.09 11.53
CA SER A 583 4.97 -23.83 11.69
C SER A 583 4.75 -25.25 12.24
N LEU A 584 3.86 -25.42 13.22
CA LEU A 584 3.50 -26.72 13.76
C LEU A 584 2.74 -27.58 12.74
N LEU A 585 1.90 -26.96 11.89
CA LEU A 585 1.16 -27.67 10.84
C LEU A 585 2.09 -28.20 9.76
N ASP A 586 3.09 -27.40 9.37
CA ASP A 586 4.10 -27.86 8.42
C ASP A 586 4.99 -28.97 9.03
N ASP A 587 5.41 -28.85 10.29
CA ASP A 587 6.08 -29.96 11.00
C ASP A 587 5.21 -31.23 11.08
N ALA A 588 3.89 -31.08 11.23
CA ALA A 588 2.95 -32.20 11.28
C ALA A 588 2.77 -32.87 9.92
N ARG A 589 2.69 -32.08 8.84
CA ARG A 589 2.66 -32.57 7.45
C ARG A 589 3.93 -33.34 7.10
N ASP A 590 5.08 -32.81 7.51
CA ASP A 590 6.39 -33.44 7.28
C ASP A 590 6.54 -34.76 8.05
N ALA A 591 6.10 -34.80 9.31
CA ALA A 591 6.09 -36.03 10.10
C ALA A 591 5.12 -37.08 9.53
N LEU A 592 3.95 -36.66 9.03
CA LEU A 592 2.94 -37.56 8.47
C LEU A 592 3.42 -38.19 7.16
N SER A 593 4.12 -37.40 6.34
CA SER A 593 4.85 -37.90 5.18
C SER A 593 5.88 -38.98 5.58
N ILE A 594 6.76 -38.69 6.54
CA ILE A 594 7.80 -39.64 6.98
C ILE A 594 7.16 -40.95 7.47
N GLN A 595 6.09 -40.87 8.28
CA GLN A 595 5.40 -42.03 8.84
C GLN A 595 4.70 -42.88 7.79
N THR A 596 4.03 -42.28 6.81
CA THR A 596 3.25 -43.00 5.81
C THR A 596 4.11 -43.69 4.75
N GLY A 597 5.44 -43.51 4.79
CA GLY A 597 6.36 -43.97 3.74
C GLY A 597 6.23 -43.17 2.44
N VAL A 598 5.19 -42.33 2.32
CA VAL A 598 5.02 -41.31 1.31
C VAL A 598 6.00 -40.18 1.65
N ALA A 599 7.26 -40.35 1.25
CA ALA A 599 8.19 -39.23 1.20
C ALA A 599 7.49 -38.07 0.50
N ARG A 600 7.48 -36.87 1.09
CA ARG A 600 7.09 -35.63 0.43
C ARG A 600 8.15 -35.46 -0.67
N TYR A 601 7.71 -35.71 -1.89
CA TYR A 601 8.40 -36.71 -2.70
C TYR A 601 9.77 -36.26 -3.17
N LYS A 602 10.70 -37.23 -3.24
CA LYS A 602 12.07 -36.99 -3.71
C LYS A 602 12.08 -36.25 -5.06
N THR A 603 11.12 -36.53 -5.93
CA THR A 603 10.84 -35.83 -7.20
C THR A 603 9.38 -36.06 -7.65
N CYS A 604 8.74 -35.13 -8.40
CA CYS A 604 7.51 -35.45 -9.17
C CYS A 604 7.87 -36.45 -10.28
N THR A 605 7.12 -37.56 -10.40
CA THR A 605 7.37 -38.62 -11.41
C THR A 605 7.24 -38.14 -12.86
N ARG A 606 6.72 -36.93 -13.06
CA ARG A 606 6.49 -36.28 -14.35
C ARG A 606 7.53 -35.22 -14.73
N CYS A 607 8.13 -34.47 -13.79
CA CYS A 607 9.04 -33.36 -14.09
C CYS A 607 10.37 -33.39 -13.31
N GLY A 608 10.61 -34.40 -12.48
CA GLY A 608 11.86 -34.54 -11.72
C GLY A 608 12.07 -33.50 -10.61
N GLN A 609 11.19 -32.52 -10.43
CA GLN A 609 11.38 -31.47 -9.42
C GLN A 609 11.11 -32.01 -8.00
N GLN A 610 12.00 -31.70 -7.05
CA GLN A 610 11.77 -31.93 -5.63
C GLN A 610 10.49 -31.22 -5.18
N PHE A 611 9.71 -31.88 -4.32
CA PHE A 611 8.55 -31.23 -3.71
C PHE A 611 9.04 -30.18 -2.70
N ASP A 612 8.63 -28.93 -2.93
CA ASP A 612 8.88 -27.81 -2.03
C ASP A 612 7.75 -27.74 -0.99
N ASP A 613 8.12 -27.68 0.29
CA ASP A 613 7.18 -27.64 1.41
C ASP A 613 6.27 -26.40 1.38
N TYR A 614 6.71 -25.31 0.73
CA TYR A 614 6.03 -24.02 0.65
C TYR A 614 5.28 -23.79 -0.67
N SER A 615 5.40 -24.70 -1.64
CA SER A 615 4.78 -24.55 -2.96
C SER A 615 3.36 -25.11 -3.01
N LYS A 616 2.43 -24.35 -3.61
CA LYS A 616 1.11 -24.84 -4.06
C LYS A 616 1.09 -25.16 -5.55
N ASP A 617 2.23 -25.03 -6.23
CA ASP A 617 2.36 -25.36 -7.65
C ASP A 617 2.62 -26.86 -7.80
N GLY A 618 1.81 -27.53 -8.63
CA GLY A 618 2.05 -28.91 -9.04
C GLY A 618 2.67 -29.01 -10.45
N CYS A 619 2.92 -30.23 -10.95
CA CYS A 619 3.64 -30.38 -12.22
C CYS A 619 2.84 -29.87 -13.45
N LYS A 620 3.48 -29.01 -14.25
CA LYS A 620 2.94 -28.21 -15.36
C LYS A 620 2.29 -29.02 -16.51
N LYS A 621 0.97 -28.93 -16.73
CA LYS A 621 0.24 -29.51 -17.89
C LYS A 621 0.10 -28.51 -19.05
N HIS A 622 0.54 -28.87 -20.27
CA HIS A 622 0.33 -28.03 -21.46
C HIS A 622 -1.12 -27.55 -21.53
N SER A 623 -1.33 -26.24 -21.53
CA SER A 623 -2.59 -25.70 -22.02
C SER A 623 -2.53 -25.74 -23.53
N ALA A 624 -3.45 -26.47 -24.14
CA ALA A 624 -3.81 -26.23 -25.52
C ALA A 624 -5.05 -25.33 -25.50
N TYR A 625 -5.05 -24.29 -26.34
CA TYR A 625 -6.26 -23.49 -26.59
C TYR A 625 -6.71 -23.69 -28.03
N PHE A 626 -8.01 -23.52 -28.26
CA PHE A 626 -8.64 -23.72 -29.56
C PHE A 626 -8.81 -22.38 -30.28
N LEU A 627 -8.27 -22.26 -31.49
CA LEU A 627 -8.49 -21.08 -32.32
C LEU A 627 -9.87 -21.16 -33.00
N GLY A 628 -10.78 -20.30 -32.55
CA GLY A 628 -12.13 -20.19 -33.11
C GLY A 628 -12.33 -18.92 -33.94
N GLY A 629 -12.53 -19.09 -35.26
CA GLY A 629 -13.23 -18.13 -36.13
C GLY A 629 -12.36 -17.24 -37.04
N GLY A 630 -12.48 -17.47 -38.35
CA GLY A 630 -12.29 -16.45 -39.39
C GLY A 630 -10.99 -16.48 -40.18
N GLY A 631 -10.19 -17.56 -40.16
CA GLY A 631 -8.86 -17.55 -40.76
C GLY A 631 -8.21 -18.91 -41.01
N LEU A 632 -7.06 -18.89 -41.70
CA LEU A 632 -6.33 -20.07 -42.21
C LEU A 632 -5.85 -21.10 -41.17
N LEU A 633 -5.95 -20.79 -39.86
CA LEU A 633 -5.59 -21.67 -38.74
C LEU A 633 -6.82 -22.16 -37.94
N GLU A 634 -8.01 -22.11 -38.55
CA GLU A 634 -9.23 -22.66 -37.97
C GLU A 634 -9.10 -24.12 -37.55
N SER A 635 -9.75 -24.47 -36.43
CA SER A 635 -9.88 -25.85 -35.92
C SER A 635 -8.58 -26.52 -35.45
N GLN A 636 -7.52 -25.75 -35.17
CA GLN A 636 -6.28 -26.28 -34.60
C GLN A 636 -6.15 -25.99 -33.09
N TRP A 637 -5.62 -26.98 -32.37
CA TRP A 637 -5.17 -26.83 -30.99
C TRP A 637 -3.77 -26.20 -30.98
N VAL A 638 -3.66 -24.98 -30.47
CA VAL A 638 -2.37 -24.31 -30.32
C VAL A 638 -1.78 -24.67 -28.96
N CYS A 639 -0.72 -25.48 -28.98
CA CYS A 639 0.19 -25.61 -27.84
C CYS A 639 0.96 -24.30 -27.67
N CYS A 640 1.44 -24.02 -26.46
CA CYS A 640 2.20 -22.82 -26.08
C CYS A 640 3.52 -22.52 -26.84
N ARG A 641 3.81 -23.21 -27.96
CA ARG A 641 4.96 -23.01 -28.88
C ARG A 641 6.34 -23.11 -28.22
N GLN A 642 6.52 -24.06 -27.32
CA GLN A 642 7.79 -24.24 -26.60
C GLN A 642 8.41 -25.61 -26.85
N GLN A 643 9.74 -25.69 -26.76
CA GLN A 643 10.55 -26.77 -27.33
C GLN A 643 10.70 -28.03 -26.46
N THR A 644 10.38 -27.98 -25.16
CA THR A 644 10.65 -29.08 -24.21
C THR A 644 9.40 -29.48 -23.40
N ALA A 645 9.40 -30.67 -22.79
CA ALA A 645 8.26 -31.14 -21.97
C ALA A 645 8.06 -30.34 -20.66
N ASP A 646 9.09 -29.63 -20.21
CA ASP A 646 9.10 -28.79 -19.00
C ASP A 646 8.65 -27.34 -19.29
N SER A 647 8.14 -27.10 -20.50
CA SER A 647 7.90 -25.77 -21.03
C SER A 647 6.82 -25.00 -20.26
N PRO A 648 7.09 -23.75 -19.86
CA PRO A 648 6.27 -23.03 -18.89
C PRO A 648 4.89 -22.53 -19.35
N GLY A 649 4.45 -22.68 -20.60
CA GLY A 649 3.08 -22.36 -21.07
C GLY A 649 2.01 -23.37 -20.65
N CYS A 650 2.13 -23.87 -19.41
CA CYS A 650 1.34 -24.93 -18.84
C CYS A 650 0.46 -24.44 -17.69
N ILE A 651 -0.74 -25.01 -17.58
CA ILE A 651 -1.59 -24.92 -16.39
C ILE A 651 -0.96 -25.77 -15.27
N PRO A 652 -0.92 -25.30 -14.01
CA PRO A 652 -0.60 -26.15 -12.87
C PRO A 652 -1.61 -27.30 -12.75
N CYS A 653 -1.16 -28.55 -12.83
CA CYS A 653 -1.91 -29.69 -12.27
C CYS A 653 -1.18 -30.17 -11.03
N GLU A 654 -1.83 -30.93 -10.14
CA GLU A 654 -1.17 -31.43 -8.93
C GLU A 654 0.10 -32.24 -9.26
N HIS A 655 1.12 -32.14 -8.40
CA HIS A 655 2.27 -33.03 -8.53
C HIS A 655 1.83 -34.46 -8.17
N ILE A 656 2.27 -35.45 -8.96
CA ILE A 656 1.94 -36.87 -8.76
C ILE A 656 3.17 -37.72 -8.48
N ASP A 657 2.91 -38.87 -7.87
CA ASP A 657 3.86 -39.82 -7.29
C ASP A 657 3.79 -41.22 -7.92
N GLN A 658 2.63 -41.56 -8.47
CA GLN A 658 2.41 -42.80 -9.19
C GLN A 658 2.95 -42.68 -10.63
N PRO A 659 3.55 -43.76 -11.18
CA PRO A 659 3.87 -43.85 -12.60
C PRO A 659 2.58 -43.90 -13.43
N ARG A 660 2.71 -43.72 -14.75
CA ARG A 660 1.58 -43.68 -15.68
C ARG A 660 1.63 -44.81 -16.69
N VAL A 661 0.46 -45.23 -17.15
CA VAL A 661 0.31 -46.02 -18.38
C VAL A 661 -0.54 -45.21 -19.37
N PHE A 662 -0.13 -45.19 -20.63
CA PHE A 662 -0.98 -44.72 -21.72
C PHE A 662 -2.07 -45.75 -21.99
N VAL A 663 -3.33 -45.33 -21.94
CA VAL A 663 -4.47 -46.21 -22.22
C VAL A 663 -5.29 -45.58 -23.32
N GLU A 664 -5.69 -46.37 -24.30
CA GLU A 664 -6.57 -45.93 -25.37
C GLU A 664 -7.96 -45.61 -24.80
N ASP A 665 -8.49 -44.42 -25.08
CA ASP A 665 -9.84 -43.99 -24.71
C ASP A 665 -10.82 -44.38 -25.82
N PRO A 666 -11.67 -45.40 -25.59
CA PRO A 666 -12.55 -45.93 -26.63
C PRO A 666 -13.75 -45.02 -26.94
N GLN A 667 -13.96 -43.91 -26.21
CA GLN A 667 -15.03 -42.95 -26.52
C GLN A 667 -14.61 -41.90 -27.56
N TYR A 668 -13.32 -41.57 -27.65
CA TYR A 668 -12.80 -40.51 -28.52
C TYR A 668 -11.67 -40.95 -29.46
N GLY A 669 -11.17 -42.20 -29.35
CA GLY A 669 -10.07 -42.69 -30.18
C GLY A 669 -8.74 -41.99 -29.88
N THR A 670 -8.53 -41.57 -28.63
CA THR A 670 -7.35 -40.82 -28.18
C THR A 670 -6.67 -41.53 -27.02
N SER A 671 -5.35 -41.45 -26.91
CA SER A 671 -4.66 -42.00 -25.73
C SER A 671 -4.81 -41.05 -24.54
N THR A 672 -5.37 -41.56 -23.44
CA THR A 672 -5.50 -40.82 -22.18
C THR A 672 -4.56 -41.37 -21.11
N TRP A 673 -4.26 -40.56 -20.10
CA TRP A 673 -3.38 -40.93 -19.00
C TRP A 673 -4.20 -41.51 -17.84
N LYS A 674 -3.80 -42.69 -17.36
CA LYS A 674 -4.25 -43.20 -16.06
C LYS A 674 -3.04 -43.39 -15.13
N PRO A 675 -3.20 -43.25 -13.80
CA PRO A 675 -2.28 -43.86 -12.85
C PRO A 675 -2.14 -45.35 -13.16
N ALA A 676 -0.93 -45.89 -12.99
CA ALA A 676 -0.62 -47.29 -13.28
C ALA A 676 -1.34 -48.27 -12.34
#